data_AF-A0A7N6BTS6-F1
#
_entry.id   AF-A0A7N6BTS6-F1
#
_cell.length_a   1.000
_cell.length_b   1.000
_cell.length_c   1.000
_cell.angle_alpha   90.00
_cell.angle_beta   90.00
_cell.angle_gamma   90.00
#
_symmetry.space_group_name_H-M   'P 1'
#
loop_
_entity.id
_entity.type
_entity.pdbx_description
1 polymer ?
#
loop_
_entity_poly.entity_id
_entity_poly.type
_entity_poly.pdbx_seq_one_letter_code
_entity_poly.pdbx_strand_id
1 'polypeptide(L)'
;MSIGDLKISDMIFIFFICLLPAAQLQLPQDFQDLQEFQDLKDDCPGGFCSPQLGDLMLGRAAQLSASSTCGLHGPQNYCIIGYLEEEQKCFTCDSQLAYNSTRNPNSHRIENVIMTFDPKSKLKWWQSENGVHQVSVQLDLETVFQFSHLVLTFKSFRPAAMLVERSKDFGQTWKVFRYFADDCLHHFPSVSNKPANNVDDIVCDSKYSGSEPSTDGEVVLKSLDPVFEIRNPYTQNIQDLIRLTNLRVNFTRLFTLGDTLLSRRRRDPQDNYYYALYNMVVRGSCFCNGHSKRCTPVDGGPGGVHGRCVCRHNTAGENCERCQDFHHDSPWRPGGGNTADICRRCNCHGHSDSCHFDAARFEASGGVSGGICDNCGHNRTGPHCERCRPFLYQDPRRTRDDPHACISCDCDPAGSQGGGLCDALTGQCVCKENVEGQRCNRCKHGFFGLRQDNADGLACCNVESGSQFSYNLSHLPCFCVQEGFWGLGNSVYKCSPCDCDIGGAHSNMCSQEDGQCECLPNMIGRHCSDPAPGYFLPSLDYFLYEAELRITWTGLGWVKVSEGAGLRFTVDNLTSSMEFQLVIRYETEVRRTIKVLLLQQFCCCRCNPIGSLSQSCTKLGGFCECKLNVIGHCCDTCAPLTFDFGPDGCKPCECDPQGSMSELCDQVRGQCACRLRVTGRQCNHCQNGFWDFPFCRPCECNGLSDVCDEETGECLNCREHTTGPHCDRCVEGYYSKPISGLSCQPCLCPEVKNSGRFFATSCQHDPQSFSPTCNCREGHTGPHCDRCSPGFYGNLMIPGSHCKQCPCNSNIDPDDPDACDSLTGECLQCLHNTTGPHCQNCKPGYCGNAVSQNCKECSCDRRGTEVTQCPLGSPCFCDQSTGQCPCRRGVVGVLCNQCEDGYWNLDGVSGCQSCNCDPVNSLSNICNKVTGQCPCHSEFGGRQCDECGENHFGNPALQCISCDCKPEGTEDPSCDAETGECLCRVGVTGILCDKCAAGYNSVFPACEECHPCTALWAKHVIDVQRAAKRMKTFIPHQSNSLLSGDYRQQIHRMYSNLDNFVNLIELSPPKVIALILKYFLTHRKLKDTIDLKIILIDLSPLLNTEMDNIHLDCKKLLNNLKEKPTEDLDQEEDLEGTMMCTAYYDRQ
;
A
#
# COMPACT_ATOMS: atom_id res chain seq x y z
N MET A 1 29.85 51.22 -28.02
CA MET A 1 30.12 51.83 -29.35
C MET A 1 28.80 52.48 -29.82
N SER A 2 28.70 53.66 -30.43
CA SER A 2 29.63 54.48 -31.24
C SER A 2 29.76 54.06 -32.71
N ILE A 3 28.97 54.74 -33.59
CA ILE A 3 29.18 55.01 -35.04
C ILE A 3 29.13 53.78 -36.00
N GLY A 4 28.46 53.75 -37.18
CA GLY A 4 27.55 54.69 -37.89
C GLY A 4 27.21 54.29 -39.37
N ASP A 5 26.31 55.05 -40.03
CA ASP A 5 26.26 55.46 -41.49
C ASP A 5 25.57 54.73 -42.71
N LEU A 6 24.76 55.56 -43.44
CA LEU A 6 24.36 55.79 -44.88
C LEU A 6 23.85 54.72 -45.94
N LYS A 7 22.55 54.80 -46.37
CA LYS A 7 21.85 54.26 -47.59
C LYS A 7 20.46 53.52 -47.32
N ILE A 8 19.45 53.55 -48.22
CA ILE A 8 18.06 53.02 -48.01
C ILE A 8 17.51 52.19 -49.20
N SER A 9 16.54 51.27 -48.93
CA SER A 9 15.48 50.65 -49.79
C SER A 9 14.68 49.62 -48.93
N ASP A 10 13.47 49.10 -49.21
CA ASP A 10 12.38 49.40 -50.16
C ASP A 10 11.01 48.84 -49.66
N MET A 11 9.95 48.74 -50.50
CA MET A 11 8.60 48.21 -50.11
C MET A 11 7.93 47.21 -51.08
N ILE A 12 6.86 46.53 -50.57
CA ILE A 12 5.47 46.35 -51.14
C ILE A 12 4.88 44.93 -50.85
N PHE A 13 3.67 44.81 -50.24
CA PHE A 13 2.47 44.03 -50.72
C PHE A 13 1.27 43.96 -49.72
N ILE A 14 0.20 43.19 -50.07
CA ILE A 14 -1.23 43.35 -49.63
C ILE A 14 -1.87 41.99 -49.16
N PHE A 15 -3.05 42.03 -48.50
CA PHE A 15 -3.79 40.99 -47.73
C PHE A 15 -4.74 39.99 -48.50
N PHE A 16 -5.40 39.10 -47.72
CA PHE A 16 -6.60 38.20 -47.93
C PHE A 16 -6.34 36.66 -48.06
N ILE A 17 -7.29 35.71 -47.83
CA ILE A 17 -8.12 35.36 -46.61
C ILE A 17 -8.81 33.95 -46.74
N CYS A 18 -8.94 33.19 -45.63
CA CYS A 18 -9.86 32.04 -45.26
C CYS A 18 -10.16 30.79 -46.17
N LEU A 19 -10.26 29.59 -45.55
CA LEU A 19 -11.48 28.70 -45.43
C LEU A 19 -11.23 27.31 -44.73
N LEU A 20 -12.31 26.57 -44.38
CA LEU A 20 -12.41 25.26 -43.62
C LEU A 20 -13.62 24.40 -44.17
N PRO A 21 -14.04 23.19 -43.66
CA PRO A 21 -13.56 22.23 -42.61
C PRO A 21 -13.26 20.79 -43.19
N ALA A 22 -13.63 19.54 -42.77
CA ALA A 22 -14.47 18.91 -41.70
C ALA A 22 -14.28 17.35 -41.57
N ALA A 23 -14.94 16.71 -40.55
CA ALA A 23 -15.38 15.27 -40.43
C ALA A 23 -14.35 14.10 -40.23
N GLN A 24 -14.61 12.94 -39.57
CA GLN A 24 -15.69 12.45 -38.65
C GLN A 24 -15.32 11.17 -37.78
N LEU A 25 -15.85 11.11 -36.55
CA LEU A 25 -16.23 10.02 -35.57
C LEU A 25 -15.66 8.55 -35.50
N GLN A 26 -15.09 8.21 -34.31
CA GLN A 26 -15.44 7.17 -33.26
C GLN A 26 -15.67 5.62 -33.46
N LEU A 27 -14.87 4.81 -32.70
CA LEU A 27 -15.17 3.64 -31.76
C LEU A 27 -16.04 2.40 -32.19
N PRO A 28 -16.14 1.24 -31.46
CA PRO A 28 -15.69 0.84 -30.09
C PRO A 28 -15.08 -0.62 -29.87
N GLN A 29 -14.78 -0.97 -28.59
CA GLN A 29 -14.88 -2.24 -27.78
C GLN A 29 -15.01 -3.69 -28.41
N ASP A 30 -14.72 -4.85 -27.76
CA ASP A 30 -14.44 -5.24 -26.34
C ASP A 30 -13.68 -6.62 -26.18
N PHE A 31 -13.60 -7.19 -24.94
CA PHE A 31 -13.12 -8.54 -24.52
C PHE A 31 -13.80 -9.76 -25.24
N GLN A 32 -13.48 -11.07 -25.12
CA GLN A 32 -12.89 -12.03 -24.12
C GLN A 32 -12.47 -13.35 -24.91
N ASP A 33 -11.80 -14.44 -24.47
CA ASP A 33 -10.93 -14.84 -23.32
C ASP A 33 -10.21 -16.22 -23.58
N LEU A 34 -9.43 -16.72 -22.60
CA LEU A 34 -9.11 -18.12 -22.21
C LEU A 34 -8.45 -19.16 -23.19
N GLN A 35 -7.12 -19.29 -23.03
CA GLN A 35 -6.43 -20.46 -22.47
C GLN A 35 -6.67 -21.90 -23.00
N GLU A 36 -5.63 -22.50 -23.63
CA GLU A 36 -5.16 -23.85 -23.27
C GLU A 36 -3.69 -24.10 -23.66
N PHE A 37 -2.85 -24.50 -22.68
CA PHE A 37 -1.72 -25.43 -22.82
C PHE A 37 -1.14 -25.74 -21.43
N GLN A 38 -1.54 -26.88 -20.86
CA GLN A 38 -0.92 -27.43 -19.65
C GLN A 38 0.26 -28.32 -20.05
N ASP A 39 1.47 -28.04 -19.55
CA ASP A 39 2.29 -29.01 -18.80
C ASP A 39 3.69 -28.46 -18.46
N LEU A 40 3.74 -27.63 -17.41
CA LEU A 40 4.90 -27.43 -16.52
C LEU A 40 4.47 -26.54 -15.33
N LYS A 41 4.16 -27.15 -14.18
CA LYS A 41 3.76 -26.41 -12.96
C LYS A 41 4.99 -25.83 -12.25
N ASP A 42 5.14 -24.52 -12.26
CA ASP A 42 6.15 -23.81 -11.47
C ASP A 42 5.62 -23.26 -10.14
N ASP A 43 6.46 -23.32 -9.09
CA ASP A 43 6.02 -23.21 -7.69
C ASP A 43 5.79 -21.78 -7.16
N CYS A 44 6.34 -20.75 -7.80
CA CYS A 44 6.30 -19.35 -7.37
C CYS A 44 6.01 -18.42 -8.57
N PRO A 45 4.74 -18.19 -8.95
CA PRO A 45 4.39 -17.33 -10.07
C PRO A 45 4.37 -15.85 -9.67
N GLY A 46 5.43 -15.10 -10.01
CA GLY A 46 5.43 -13.63 -10.06
C GLY A 46 5.36 -12.86 -8.73
N GLY A 47 5.25 -13.54 -7.58
CA GLY A 47 5.21 -12.93 -6.25
C GLY A 47 6.11 -13.65 -5.23
N PHE A 48 6.29 -13.04 -4.06
CA PHE A 48 6.97 -13.64 -2.90
C PHE A 48 6.50 -15.08 -2.61
N CYS A 49 7.43 -15.98 -2.29
CA CYS A 49 7.10 -17.31 -1.79
C CYS A 49 8.03 -17.78 -0.65
N SER A 50 7.44 -18.36 0.38
CA SER A 50 8.15 -18.97 1.51
C SER A 50 7.80 -20.46 1.68
N PRO A 51 8.65 -21.27 2.33
CA PRO A 51 8.33 -22.65 2.69
C PRO A 51 7.24 -22.71 3.77
N GLN A 52 6.55 -23.85 3.85
CA GLN A 52 5.52 -24.07 4.88
C GLN A 52 6.12 -24.21 6.28
N LEU A 53 5.35 -23.78 7.31
CA LEU A 53 5.69 -23.98 8.72
C LEU A 53 5.49 -25.44 9.14
N GLY A 54 6.51 -26.07 9.70
CA GLY A 54 6.45 -27.38 10.33
C GLY A 54 7.07 -27.37 11.72
N ASP A 55 7.27 -28.54 12.30
CA ASP A 55 8.07 -28.71 13.52
C ASP A 55 9.50 -29.10 13.14
N LEU A 56 10.47 -28.30 13.58
CA LEU A 56 11.89 -28.49 13.29
C LEU A 56 12.45 -29.73 14.00
N MET A 57 11.85 -30.15 15.13
CA MET A 57 12.27 -31.32 15.91
C MET A 57 12.13 -32.64 15.14
N LEU A 58 11.20 -32.70 14.18
CA LEU A 58 10.93 -33.90 13.38
C LEU A 58 12.14 -34.22 12.49
N GLY A 59 12.67 -35.44 12.66
CA GLY A 59 13.90 -35.92 12.00
C GLY A 59 15.19 -35.59 12.76
N ARG A 60 15.16 -34.75 13.81
CA ARG A 60 16.35 -34.18 14.47
C ARG A 60 16.68 -34.77 15.84
N ALA A 61 16.28 -36.02 16.09
CA ALA A 61 16.53 -36.71 17.37
C ALA A 61 18.02 -36.78 17.77
N ALA A 62 18.93 -36.92 16.79
CA ALA A 62 20.38 -36.96 17.02
C ALA A 62 21.02 -35.57 17.25
N GLN A 63 20.27 -34.49 17.02
CA GLN A 63 20.67 -33.09 17.20
C GLN A 63 20.08 -32.47 18.48
N LEU A 64 19.39 -33.27 19.29
CA LEU A 64 18.75 -32.87 20.53
C LEU A 64 19.52 -33.44 21.73
N SER A 65 19.84 -32.60 22.71
CA SER A 65 20.63 -32.97 23.88
C SER A 65 20.05 -32.38 25.17
N ALA A 66 20.35 -33.01 26.31
CA ALA A 66 20.01 -32.54 27.65
C ALA A 66 21.20 -32.70 28.59
N SER A 67 21.43 -31.75 29.50
CA SER A 67 22.58 -31.77 30.41
C SER A 67 22.46 -32.71 31.60
N SER A 68 21.24 -33.18 31.90
CA SER A 68 20.92 -34.18 32.92
C SER A 68 19.74 -35.01 32.43
N THR A 69 19.69 -36.29 32.79
CA THR A 69 18.60 -37.22 32.44
C THR A 69 18.62 -38.38 33.43
N CYS A 70 17.46 -38.71 34.02
CA CYS A 70 17.42 -39.77 35.03
C CYS A 70 17.80 -41.14 34.44
N GLY A 71 18.37 -42.00 35.28
CA GLY A 71 18.59 -43.41 34.97
C GLY A 71 19.72 -43.72 33.97
N LEU A 72 20.52 -42.74 33.51
CA LEU A 72 21.57 -42.98 32.51
C LEU A 72 22.73 -43.85 33.01
N HIS A 73 23.13 -43.70 34.28
CA HIS A 73 24.27 -44.41 34.87
C HIS A 73 23.87 -45.64 35.72
N GLY A 74 22.57 -45.93 35.80
CA GLY A 74 21.98 -46.96 36.66
C GLY A 74 20.57 -46.54 37.07
N PRO A 75 19.66 -47.49 37.40
CA PRO A 75 18.28 -47.15 37.74
C PRO A 75 18.17 -46.20 38.94
N GLN A 76 17.33 -45.17 38.82
CA GLN A 76 17.06 -44.15 39.84
C GLN A 76 15.57 -44.17 40.19
N ASN A 77 15.20 -43.97 41.46
CA ASN A 77 13.80 -43.85 41.86
C ASN A 77 13.31 -42.40 41.73
N TYR A 78 12.01 -42.21 41.53
CA TYR A 78 11.35 -40.89 41.56
C TYR A 78 9.89 -41.05 42.02
N CYS A 79 9.30 -39.98 42.54
CA CYS A 79 7.93 -39.97 43.07
C CYS A 79 7.08 -38.86 42.44
N ILE A 80 5.82 -39.18 42.12
CA ILE A 80 4.86 -38.21 41.58
C ILE A 80 3.97 -37.69 42.71
N ILE A 81 3.95 -36.37 42.90
CA ILE A 81 3.04 -35.69 43.84
C ILE A 81 1.69 -35.46 43.15
N GLY A 82 0.64 -36.11 43.64
CA GLY A 82 -0.75 -35.81 43.30
C GLY A 82 -1.37 -34.83 44.32
N TYR A 83 -2.10 -33.81 43.85
CA TYR A 83 -2.72 -32.79 44.72
C TYR A 83 -4.01 -33.27 45.40
N LEU A 84 -4.45 -34.50 45.12
CA LEU A 84 -5.75 -35.08 45.52
C LEU A 84 -5.68 -36.57 45.90
N GLU A 85 -4.49 -37.19 45.91
CA GLU A 85 -4.31 -38.60 46.29
C GLU A 85 -3.56 -38.69 47.62
N GLU A 86 -4.08 -39.44 48.60
CA GLU A 86 -3.46 -39.56 49.94
C GLU A 86 -2.17 -40.39 49.95
N GLU A 87 -1.78 -41.01 48.82
CA GLU A 87 -0.59 -41.85 48.68
C GLU A 87 0.38 -41.32 47.60
N GLN A 88 1.63 -41.06 47.97
CA GLN A 88 2.71 -40.76 47.02
C GLN A 88 3.11 -42.01 46.21
N LYS A 89 2.84 -42.00 44.91
CA LYS A 89 3.21 -43.08 43.99
C LYS A 89 4.63 -42.88 43.46
N CYS A 90 5.50 -43.84 43.75
CA CYS A 90 6.91 -43.84 43.36
C CYS A 90 7.23 -44.95 42.36
N PHE A 91 8.16 -44.66 41.46
CA PHE A 91 8.54 -45.46 40.29
C PHE A 91 10.06 -45.47 40.13
N THR A 92 10.57 -46.22 39.15
CA THR A 92 12.01 -46.30 38.82
C THR A 92 12.24 -45.89 37.37
N CYS A 93 13.17 -44.96 37.15
CA CYS A 93 13.67 -44.53 35.85
C CYS A 93 14.92 -45.34 35.47
N ASP A 94 14.93 -45.93 34.27
CA ASP A 94 16.07 -46.62 33.67
C ASP A 94 16.23 -46.21 32.21
N SER A 95 17.05 -45.19 32.01
CA SER A 95 17.40 -44.64 30.69
C SER A 95 18.66 -45.29 30.08
N GLN A 96 19.14 -46.43 30.59
CA GLN A 96 20.34 -47.06 30.01
C GLN A 96 20.13 -47.47 28.55
N LEU A 97 18.89 -47.85 28.19
CA LEU A 97 18.43 -48.12 26.83
C LEU A 97 17.33 -47.13 26.42
N ALA A 98 17.01 -47.05 25.13
CA ALA A 98 15.90 -46.24 24.63
C ALA A 98 14.52 -46.81 25.05
N TYR A 99 13.50 -45.94 25.08
CA TYR A 99 12.13 -46.31 25.44
C TYR A 99 11.53 -47.37 24.52
N ASN A 100 10.88 -48.38 25.11
CA ASN A 100 10.15 -49.41 24.41
C ASN A 100 9.01 -49.96 25.27
N SER A 101 7.76 -49.83 24.80
CA SER A 101 6.54 -50.13 25.59
C SER A 101 6.40 -51.57 26.12
N THR A 102 7.22 -52.53 25.65
CA THR A 102 7.21 -53.93 26.14
C THR A 102 8.56 -54.41 26.67
N ARG A 103 9.67 -53.67 26.47
CA ARG A 103 11.02 -54.08 26.90
C ARG A 103 11.70 -53.10 27.85
N ASN A 104 11.44 -51.80 27.72
CA ASN A 104 11.88 -50.78 28.67
C ASN A 104 10.89 -49.60 28.67
N PRO A 105 9.77 -49.70 29.42
CA PRO A 105 8.82 -48.59 29.55
C PRO A 105 9.33 -47.47 30.48
N ASN A 106 10.48 -47.65 31.15
CA ASN A 106 10.98 -46.79 32.22
C ASN A 106 12.10 -45.83 31.76
N SER A 107 12.36 -45.75 30.46
CA SER A 107 13.39 -44.89 29.87
C SER A 107 12.85 -43.51 29.52
N HIS A 108 13.48 -42.47 30.07
CA HIS A 108 13.00 -41.09 30.01
C HIS A 108 14.02 -40.16 29.36
N ARG A 109 14.62 -40.63 28.26
CA ARG A 109 15.64 -39.91 27.48
C ARG A 109 15.08 -38.73 26.68
N ILE A 110 15.95 -37.82 26.25
CA ILE A 110 15.54 -36.56 25.63
C ILE A 110 14.83 -36.74 24.29
N GLU A 111 15.18 -37.75 23.49
CA GLU A 111 14.50 -38.07 22.23
C GLU A 111 13.00 -38.40 22.39
N ASN A 112 12.52 -38.71 23.60
CA ASN A 112 11.11 -38.96 23.86
C ASN A 112 10.23 -37.72 23.64
N VAL A 113 10.74 -36.50 23.80
CA VAL A 113 9.93 -35.25 23.69
C VAL A 113 9.46 -34.94 22.27
N ILE A 114 10.01 -35.63 21.27
CA ILE A 114 9.65 -35.40 19.86
C ILE A 114 8.26 -35.96 19.62
N MET A 115 7.32 -35.08 19.27
CA MET A 115 5.92 -35.45 19.07
C MET A 115 5.76 -36.46 17.92
N THR A 116 5.00 -37.53 18.19
CA THR A 116 4.65 -38.56 17.20
C THR A 116 3.14 -38.77 17.24
N PHE A 117 2.49 -38.91 16.08
CA PHE A 117 1.04 -39.10 15.93
C PHE A 117 0.54 -40.50 16.34
N ASP A 118 1.01 -40.98 17.49
CA ASP A 118 0.61 -42.24 18.14
C ASP A 118 -0.32 -41.91 19.32
N PRO A 119 -1.51 -42.54 19.46
CA PRO A 119 -2.36 -42.38 20.65
C PRO A 119 -1.66 -42.78 21.96
N LYS A 120 -0.56 -43.54 21.92
CA LYS A 120 0.28 -43.88 23.08
C LYS A 120 1.36 -42.83 23.40
N SER A 121 1.39 -41.69 22.70
CA SER A 121 2.42 -40.65 22.86
C SER A 121 2.56 -40.10 24.29
N LYS A 122 1.50 -40.05 25.11
CA LYS A 122 1.59 -39.65 26.53
C LYS A 122 2.30 -40.66 27.45
N LEU A 123 2.66 -41.85 26.95
CA LEU A 123 3.39 -42.87 27.72
C LEU A 123 4.93 -42.68 27.68
N LYS A 124 5.44 -41.75 26.86
CA LYS A 124 6.86 -41.37 26.81
C LYS A 124 7.03 -39.91 27.25
N TRP A 125 8.15 -39.60 27.90
CA TRP A 125 8.56 -38.25 28.27
C TRP A 125 10.07 -38.20 28.48
N TRP A 126 10.66 -37.00 28.54
CA TRP A 126 12.01 -36.81 29.07
C TRP A 126 11.96 -36.40 30.54
N GLN A 127 12.93 -36.85 31.35
CA GLN A 127 13.03 -36.48 32.76
C GLN A 127 14.50 -36.24 33.19
N SER A 128 14.75 -35.13 33.89
CA SER A 128 16.06 -34.85 34.52
C SER A 128 16.33 -35.75 35.71
N GLU A 129 17.55 -35.72 36.24
CA GLU A 129 17.82 -36.28 37.56
C GLU A 129 17.13 -35.47 38.67
N ASN A 130 16.94 -36.12 39.82
CA ASN A 130 16.28 -35.58 41.00
C ASN A 130 17.12 -34.44 41.63
N GLY A 131 16.47 -33.38 42.12
CA GLY A 131 17.10 -32.26 42.83
C GLY A 131 17.95 -31.30 41.97
N VAL A 132 18.19 -31.60 40.69
CA VAL A 132 19.06 -30.79 39.83
C VAL A 132 18.36 -29.50 39.37
N HIS A 133 18.69 -28.36 40.00
CA HIS A 133 18.10 -27.05 39.67
C HIS A 133 18.55 -26.48 38.32
N GLN A 134 19.75 -26.81 37.83
CA GLN A 134 20.31 -26.26 36.59
C GLN A 134 20.37 -27.35 35.51
N VAL A 135 19.44 -27.29 34.55
CA VAL A 135 19.33 -28.27 33.47
C VAL A 135 19.05 -27.56 32.16
N SER A 136 19.84 -27.84 31.13
CA SER A 136 19.66 -27.27 29.79
C SER A 136 19.24 -28.34 28.77
N VAL A 137 18.26 -28.02 27.93
CA VAL A 137 17.93 -28.78 26.71
C VAL A 137 18.36 -27.96 25.50
N GLN A 138 19.09 -28.56 24.55
CA GLN A 138 19.64 -27.86 23.38
C GLN A 138 19.33 -28.62 22.09
N LEU A 139 18.88 -27.88 21.07
CA LEU A 139 18.66 -28.33 19.70
C LEU A 139 19.63 -27.60 18.75
N ASP A 140 20.41 -28.36 17.98
CA ASP A 140 21.44 -27.86 17.07
C ASP A 140 21.10 -28.18 15.60
N LEU A 141 20.63 -27.17 14.85
CA LEU A 141 20.16 -27.34 13.47
C LEU A 141 21.32 -27.32 12.47
N GLU A 142 21.16 -28.03 11.35
CA GLU A 142 22.19 -28.15 10.31
C GLU A 142 22.41 -26.88 9.47
N THR A 143 21.50 -25.91 9.55
CA THR A 143 21.55 -24.64 8.82
C THR A 143 20.67 -23.59 9.52
N VAL A 144 20.52 -22.40 8.92
CA VAL A 144 19.66 -21.32 9.41
C VAL A 144 18.19 -21.64 9.13
N PHE A 145 17.36 -21.63 10.18
CA PHE A 145 15.91 -21.74 10.06
C PHE A 145 15.21 -20.46 10.56
N GLN A 146 14.00 -20.25 10.06
CA GLN A 146 13.07 -19.23 10.52
C GLN A 146 12.20 -19.81 11.64
N PHE A 147 12.43 -19.36 12.86
CA PHE A 147 11.67 -19.74 14.05
C PHE A 147 10.39 -18.92 14.17
N SER A 148 9.28 -19.59 14.49
CA SER A 148 7.97 -18.98 14.74
C SER A 148 7.63 -19.01 16.24
N HIS A 149 7.62 -20.18 16.85
CA HIS A 149 7.31 -20.35 18.27
C HIS A 149 7.80 -21.69 18.83
N LEU A 150 8.02 -21.72 20.15
CA LEU A 150 8.35 -22.87 20.97
C LEU A 150 7.18 -23.15 21.91
N VAL A 151 6.78 -24.43 22.02
CA VAL A 151 5.87 -24.93 23.05
C VAL A 151 6.59 -26.03 23.85
N LEU A 152 6.48 -25.96 25.17
CA LEU A 152 6.95 -26.98 26.10
C LEU A 152 5.77 -27.43 26.96
N THR A 153 5.38 -28.70 26.88
CA THR A 153 4.32 -29.28 27.73
C THR A 153 4.96 -30.15 28.81
N PHE A 154 4.89 -29.70 30.07
CA PHE A 154 5.53 -30.38 31.20
C PHE A 154 4.68 -31.54 31.75
N LYS A 155 5.36 -32.57 32.25
CA LYS A 155 4.81 -33.67 33.04
C LYS A 155 4.99 -33.44 34.55
N SER A 156 6.07 -32.74 34.92
CA SER A 156 6.26 -32.17 36.26
C SER A 156 5.51 -30.84 36.39
N PHE A 157 5.61 -30.21 37.56
CA PHE A 157 5.47 -28.77 37.66
C PHE A 157 6.40 -28.06 36.65
N ARG A 158 5.98 -26.89 36.18
CA ARG A 158 6.83 -26.01 35.37
C ARG A 158 7.97 -25.42 36.22
N PRO A 159 9.08 -24.96 35.62
CA PRO A 159 10.19 -24.35 36.35
C PRO A 159 9.75 -23.06 37.06
N ALA A 160 10.13 -22.92 38.34
CA ALA A 160 9.98 -21.66 39.08
C ALA A 160 10.76 -20.53 38.41
N ALA A 161 11.92 -20.83 37.80
CA ALA A 161 12.64 -19.93 36.93
C ALA A 161 13.36 -20.65 35.79
N MET A 162 13.24 -20.12 34.57
CA MET A 162 13.91 -20.58 33.36
C MET A 162 14.14 -19.44 32.37
N LEU A 163 14.98 -19.65 31.37
CA LEU A 163 15.17 -18.75 30.24
C LEU A 163 15.39 -19.52 28.95
N VAL A 164 15.09 -18.89 27.81
CA VAL A 164 15.32 -19.48 26.48
C VAL A 164 16.35 -18.64 25.76
N GLU A 165 17.40 -19.29 25.26
CA GLU A 165 18.47 -18.71 24.45
C GLU A 165 18.44 -19.26 23.02
N ARG A 166 19.09 -18.54 22.11
CA ARG A 166 19.38 -19.03 20.77
C ARG A 166 20.72 -18.52 20.26
N SER A 167 21.24 -19.22 19.26
CA SER A 167 22.38 -18.80 18.43
C SER A 167 21.91 -18.56 16.99
N LYS A 168 22.61 -17.66 16.29
CA LYS A 168 22.49 -17.46 14.83
C LYS A 168 23.77 -17.83 14.05
N ASP A 169 24.76 -18.39 14.74
CA ASP A 169 26.14 -18.58 14.27
C ASP A 169 26.71 -19.96 14.68
N PHE A 170 25.84 -20.97 14.75
CA PHE A 170 26.17 -22.37 15.06
C PHE A 170 26.76 -22.61 16.47
N GLY A 171 26.39 -21.74 17.42
CA GLY A 171 26.63 -21.91 18.85
C GLY A 171 27.74 -21.04 19.42
N GLN A 172 28.30 -20.13 18.60
CA GLN A 172 29.41 -19.26 18.99
C GLN A 172 28.95 -18.09 19.88
N THR A 173 27.80 -17.47 19.56
CA THR A 173 27.19 -16.43 20.41
C THR A 173 25.74 -16.75 20.74
N TRP A 174 25.37 -16.50 22.00
CA TRP A 174 24.04 -16.78 22.52
C TRP A 174 23.34 -15.48 22.91
N LYS A 175 22.07 -15.35 22.52
CA LYS A 175 21.18 -14.27 22.93
C LYS A 175 19.92 -14.85 23.58
N VAL A 176 19.51 -14.26 24.70
CA VAL A 176 18.26 -14.61 25.38
C VAL A 176 17.07 -14.10 24.56
N PHE A 177 16.06 -14.95 24.35
CA PHE A 177 14.76 -14.59 23.78
C PHE A 177 13.84 -13.97 24.84
N ARG A 178 13.66 -14.67 25.96
CA ARG A 178 12.75 -14.30 27.05
C ARG A 178 13.13 -15.05 28.33
N TYR A 179 12.89 -14.42 29.48
CA TYR A 179 12.97 -15.03 30.80
C TYR A 179 11.57 -15.41 31.27
N PHE A 180 11.44 -16.46 32.08
CA PHE A 180 10.18 -16.86 32.73
C PHE A 180 10.47 -17.19 34.19
N ALA A 181 9.77 -16.55 35.12
CA ALA A 181 9.89 -16.84 36.54
C ALA A 181 8.58 -16.54 37.29
N ASP A 182 8.31 -17.26 38.37
CA ASP A 182 7.18 -17.02 39.27
C ASP A 182 7.30 -15.63 39.94
N ASP A 183 8.48 -15.31 40.47
CA ASP A 183 8.92 -13.97 40.82
C ASP A 183 10.12 -13.55 39.96
N CYS A 184 9.83 -12.78 38.90
CA CYS A 184 10.84 -12.15 38.04
C CYS A 184 11.79 -11.19 38.78
N LEU A 185 11.36 -10.50 39.84
CA LEU A 185 12.20 -9.58 40.60
C LEU A 185 13.15 -10.33 41.54
N HIS A 186 12.71 -11.48 42.07
CA HIS A 186 13.57 -12.35 42.87
C HIS A 186 14.60 -13.11 42.02
N HIS A 187 14.17 -13.71 40.90
CA HIS A 187 15.01 -14.59 40.09
C HIS A 187 15.82 -13.86 39.00
N PHE A 188 15.30 -12.78 38.43
CA PHE A 188 15.95 -12.02 37.36
C PHE A 188 15.91 -10.49 37.61
N PRO A 189 16.45 -9.99 38.76
CA PRO A 189 16.29 -8.60 39.23
C PRO A 189 16.77 -7.51 38.27
N SER A 190 17.59 -7.84 37.27
CA SER A 190 18.09 -6.92 36.23
C SER A 190 17.22 -6.88 34.97
N VAL A 191 16.10 -7.61 34.92
CA VAL A 191 15.23 -7.77 33.74
C VAL A 191 13.88 -7.10 33.99
N SER A 192 13.33 -6.44 32.98
CA SER A 192 11.99 -5.83 33.08
C SER A 192 10.90 -6.88 33.23
N ASN A 193 10.03 -6.71 34.22
CA ASN A 193 8.77 -7.44 34.38
C ASN A 193 7.56 -6.70 33.78
N LYS A 194 7.79 -5.54 33.13
CA LYS A 194 6.75 -4.80 32.39
C LYS A 194 6.56 -5.40 31.00
N PRO A 195 5.39 -5.17 30.36
CA PRO A 195 5.22 -5.45 28.93
C PRO A 195 6.35 -4.85 28.10
N ALA A 196 6.71 -5.55 27.03
CA ALA A 196 7.62 -5.04 26.01
C ALA A 196 7.00 -3.82 25.32
N ASN A 197 7.82 -2.82 24.99
CA ASN A 197 7.45 -1.66 24.18
C ASN A 197 7.88 -1.84 22.71
N ASN A 198 8.95 -2.63 22.48
CA ASN A 198 9.43 -3.03 21.16
C ASN A 198 9.51 -4.55 21.04
N VAL A 199 9.51 -5.06 19.80
CA VAL A 199 9.65 -6.51 19.50
C VAL A 199 10.98 -7.08 20.02
N ASP A 200 12.02 -6.24 20.09
CA ASP A 200 13.37 -6.58 20.54
C ASP A 200 13.58 -6.49 22.08
N ASP A 201 12.60 -6.03 22.85
CA ASP A 201 12.74 -5.83 24.29
C ASP A 201 12.81 -7.17 25.06
N ILE A 202 13.93 -7.41 25.76
CA ILE A 202 14.12 -8.63 26.57
C ILE A 202 13.42 -8.47 27.93
N VAL A 203 12.30 -9.18 28.10
CA VAL A 203 11.45 -9.15 29.30
C VAL A 203 11.43 -10.48 30.06
N CYS A 204 10.98 -10.42 31.32
CA CYS A 204 10.64 -11.58 32.14
C CYS A 204 9.10 -11.72 32.25
N ASP A 205 8.62 -12.93 31.98
CA ASP A 205 7.22 -13.23 31.72
C ASP A 205 6.72 -14.32 32.68
N SER A 206 5.99 -13.93 33.74
CA SER A 206 5.60 -14.83 34.84
C SER A 206 4.38 -15.71 34.56
N LYS A 207 3.64 -15.45 33.46
CA LYS A 207 2.34 -16.10 33.18
C LYS A 207 2.43 -17.63 33.04
N TYR A 208 3.62 -18.17 32.75
CA TYR A 208 3.87 -19.59 32.56
C TYR A 208 4.66 -20.26 33.70
N SER A 209 4.96 -19.57 34.80
CA SER A 209 5.75 -20.14 35.92
C SER A 209 4.92 -20.43 37.19
N GLY A 210 3.61 -20.18 37.18
CA GLY A 210 2.73 -20.51 38.30
C GLY A 210 2.60 -22.02 38.56
N SER A 211 2.22 -22.36 39.80
CA SER A 211 2.13 -23.73 40.33
C SER A 211 1.06 -24.62 39.67
N GLU A 212 0.04 -24.02 39.04
CA GLU A 212 -1.07 -24.75 38.42
C GLU A 212 -1.03 -24.70 36.88
N PRO A 213 -1.25 -25.82 36.18
CA PRO A 213 -1.47 -27.18 36.70
C PRO A 213 -0.16 -27.91 37.04
N SER A 214 -0.25 -28.99 37.84
CA SER A 214 0.90 -29.81 38.26
C SER A 214 1.39 -30.83 37.22
N THR A 215 0.61 -31.07 36.17
CA THR A 215 0.93 -31.86 34.97
C THR A 215 0.25 -31.19 33.78
N ASP A 216 0.77 -31.42 32.58
CA ASP A 216 0.28 -30.85 31.32
C ASP A 216 0.33 -29.31 31.30
N GLY A 217 1.16 -28.73 32.17
CA GLY A 217 1.40 -27.29 32.25
C GLY A 217 2.30 -26.82 31.11
N GLU A 218 1.84 -25.83 30.35
CA GLU A 218 2.56 -25.33 29.18
C GLU A 218 3.36 -24.06 29.45
N VAL A 219 4.47 -23.93 28.72
CA VAL A 219 5.26 -22.69 28.54
C VAL A 219 5.32 -22.41 27.03
N VAL A 220 4.92 -21.20 26.61
CA VAL A 220 4.86 -20.82 25.19
C VAL A 220 5.68 -19.56 24.93
N LEU A 221 6.64 -19.66 24.01
CA LEU A 221 7.44 -18.54 23.52
C LEU A 221 7.11 -18.30 22.04
N LYS A 222 6.66 -17.10 21.70
CA LYS A 222 6.56 -16.64 20.29
C LYS A 222 7.78 -15.79 19.95
N SER A 223 8.33 -15.97 18.76
CA SER A 223 9.46 -15.17 18.24
C SER A 223 9.09 -13.70 18.02
N LEU A 224 7.83 -13.46 17.69
CA LEU A 224 7.22 -12.17 17.41
C LEU A 224 5.92 -12.11 18.23
N ASP A 225 5.80 -11.12 19.11
CA ASP A 225 4.61 -10.96 19.96
C ASP A 225 3.49 -10.30 19.14
N PRO A 226 2.29 -10.90 19.00
CA PRO A 226 1.23 -10.42 18.11
C PRO A 226 0.61 -9.07 18.51
N VAL A 227 1.09 -8.45 19.59
CA VAL A 227 0.77 -7.07 19.99
C VAL A 227 1.44 -6.03 19.08
N PHE A 228 2.51 -6.40 18.36
CA PHE A 228 3.28 -5.48 17.51
C PHE A 228 2.98 -5.65 16.02
N GLU A 229 2.73 -4.54 15.31
CA GLU A 229 2.60 -4.53 13.85
C GLU A 229 3.97 -4.59 13.15
N ILE A 230 4.18 -5.62 12.32
CA ILE A 230 5.44 -5.83 11.62
C ILE A 230 5.29 -5.42 10.15
N ARG A 231 5.55 -4.14 9.88
CA ARG A 231 5.42 -3.53 8.55
C ARG A 231 6.32 -4.17 7.48
N ASN A 232 7.48 -4.70 7.85
CA ASN A 232 8.36 -5.45 6.95
C ASN A 232 9.15 -6.53 7.73
N PRO A 233 8.91 -7.83 7.49
CA PRO A 233 9.59 -8.91 8.21
C PRO A 233 11.08 -9.08 7.82
N TYR A 234 11.55 -8.45 6.75
CA TYR A 234 12.95 -8.49 6.30
C TYR A 234 13.83 -7.38 6.87
N THR A 235 13.29 -6.55 7.76
CA THR A 235 14.07 -5.59 8.56
C THR A 235 15.11 -6.31 9.42
N GLN A 236 16.30 -5.72 9.60
CA GLN A 236 17.45 -6.41 10.19
C GLN A 236 17.19 -6.89 11.62
N ASN A 237 16.42 -6.15 12.42
CA ASN A 237 16.06 -6.56 13.79
C ASN A 237 15.07 -7.74 13.78
N ILE A 238 13.98 -7.68 12.99
CA ILE A 238 13.01 -8.79 12.88
C ILE A 238 13.68 -10.05 12.31
N GLN A 239 14.55 -9.92 11.31
CA GLN A 239 15.37 -11.01 10.80
C GLN A 239 16.33 -11.55 11.87
N ASP A 240 16.94 -10.66 12.66
CA ASP A 240 17.75 -11.06 13.81
C ASP A 240 16.96 -11.62 14.98
N LEU A 241 15.61 -11.53 15.03
CA LEU A 241 14.77 -12.23 16.00
C LEU A 241 14.36 -13.63 15.49
N ILE A 242 13.92 -13.74 14.24
CA ILE A 242 13.36 -15.00 13.70
C ILE A 242 14.40 -15.98 13.19
N ARG A 243 15.63 -15.56 12.85
CA ARG A 243 16.69 -16.49 12.44
C ARG A 243 17.32 -17.18 13.66
N LEU A 244 17.42 -18.51 13.61
CA LEU A 244 18.27 -19.29 14.52
C LEU A 244 18.95 -20.47 13.82
N THR A 245 20.05 -20.91 14.42
CA THR A 245 20.79 -22.16 14.10
C THR A 245 20.81 -23.12 15.29
N ASN A 246 20.71 -22.60 16.52
CA ASN A 246 20.59 -23.40 17.73
C ASN A 246 19.56 -22.77 18.67
N LEU A 247 18.85 -23.60 19.43
CA LEU A 247 17.89 -23.20 20.46
C LEU A 247 18.25 -23.91 21.76
N ARG A 248 18.39 -23.17 22.87
CA ARG A 248 18.68 -23.73 24.19
C ARG A 248 17.64 -23.26 25.21
N VAL A 249 17.08 -24.19 25.96
CA VAL A 249 16.15 -23.94 27.06
C VAL A 249 16.90 -24.24 28.35
N ASN A 250 17.15 -23.21 29.17
CA ASN A 250 17.85 -23.33 30.44
C ASN A 250 16.86 -23.25 31.60
N PHE A 251 16.63 -24.38 32.26
CA PHE A 251 15.93 -24.43 33.54
C PHE A 251 16.92 -24.08 34.66
N THR A 252 16.51 -23.19 35.57
CA THR A 252 17.42 -22.60 36.58
C THR A 252 16.93 -22.76 38.03
N ARG A 253 15.63 -22.99 38.23
CA ARG A 253 15.03 -23.26 39.54
C ARG A 253 13.87 -24.26 39.42
N LEU A 254 13.96 -25.38 40.14
CA LEU A 254 12.85 -26.31 40.36
C LEU A 254 11.75 -25.63 41.19
N PHE A 255 10.49 -25.95 40.91
CA PHE A 255 9.37 -25.54 41.75
C PHE A 255 9.25 -26.46 42.97
N THR A 256 9.02 -25.89 44.15
CA THR A 256 8.99 -26.63 45.43
C THR A 256 7.84 -26.13 46.30
N LEU A 257 7.00 -27.04 46.82
CA LEU A 257 5.74 -26.74 47.53
C LEU A 257 5.93 -26.22 48.98
N GLY A 258 7.10 -25.67 49.31
CA GLY A 258 7.42 -25.11 50.63
C GLY A 258 8.05 -26.11 51.64
N ASP A 259 8.21 -27.38 51.27
CA ASP A 259 8.65 -28.51 52.13
C ASP A 259 10.08 -28.42 52.73
N THR A 260 10.70 -27.24 52.72
CA THR A 260 11.96 -26.97 53.44
C THR A 260 11.87 -27.11 54.96
N LEU A 261 10.66 -27.19 55.53
CA LEU A 261 10.42 -27.21 56.98
C LEU A 261 9.31 -28.19 57.44
N LEU A 262 9.50 -29.51 57.31
CA LEU A 262 8.91 -30.50 58.24
C LEU A 262 9.52 -31.91 58.13
N SER A 263 10.61 -32.18 58.85
CA SER A 263 11.30 -33.48 58.83
C SER A 263 10.52 -34.61 59.53
N ARG A 264 9.57 -35.27 58.85
CA ARG A 264 8.92 -36.50 59.35
C ARG A 264 8.76 -37.60 58.28
N ARG A 265 9.50 -38.71 58.51
CA ARG A 265 9.35 -40.08 57.96
C ARG A 265 9.95 -40.42 56.58
N ARG A 266 11.18 -40.96 56.63
CA ARG A 266 11.65 -42.19 55.93
C ARG A 266 11.96 -42.19 54.41
N ARG A 267 11.86 -41.10 53.64
CA ARG A 267 12.47 -41.01 52.30
C ARG A 267 13.20 -39.67 52.10
N ASP A 268 14.08 -39.59 51.10
CA ASP A 268 14.79 -38.36 50.75
C ASP A 268 13.81 -37.38 50.07
N PRO A 269 13.69 -36.12 50.52
CA PRO A 269 12.81 -35.14 49.87
C PRO A 269 13.13 -34.90 48.40
N GLN A 270 14.37 -35.13 47.95
CA GLN A 270 14.81 -34.84 46.58
C GLN A 270 14.13 -35.72 45.52
N ASP A 271 13.69 -36.93 45.85
CA ASP A 271 13.04 -37.86 44.91
C ASP A 271 11.71 -37.36 44.31
N ASN A 272 11.17 -36.25 44.84
CA ASN A 272 9.92 -35.62 44.41
C ASN A 272 10.12 -34.45 43.42
N TYR A 273 11.34 -33.93 43.24
CA TYR A 273 11.58 -32.69 42.48
C TYR A 273 12.54 -32.94 41.32
N TYR A 274 12.01 -32.92 40.11
CA TYR A 274 12.74 -33.08 38.85
C TYR A 274 11.99 -32.34 37.74
N TYR A 275 12.67 -32.04 36.63
CA TYR A 275 12.01 -31.57 35.41
C TYR A 275 11.56 -32.75 34.58
N ALA A 276 10.34 -32.71 34.06
CA ALA A 276 9.88 -33.68 33.06
C ALA A 276 9.04 -33.02 31.95
N LEU A 277 9.30 -33.37 30.70
CA LEU A 277 8.61 -32.86 29.50
C LEU A 277 7.93 -34.00 28.75
N TYR A 278 6.61 -33.91 28.55
CA TYR A 278 5.90 -34.80 27.62
C TYR A 278 6.32 -34.54 26.18
N ASN A 279 6.41 -33.26 25.80
CA ASN A 279 6.85 -32.86 24.47
C ASN A 279 7.53 -31.49 24.45
N MET A 280 8.28 -31.25 23.37
CA MET A 280 8.85 -29.97 22.99
C MET A 280 8.64 -29.80 21.48
N VAL A 281 7.95 -28.74 21.08
CA VAL A 281 7.59 -28.47 19.68
C VAL A 281 8.23 -27.15 19.26
N VAL A 282 9.06 -27.17 18.22
CA VAL A 282 9.79 -26.00 17.72
C VAL A 282 9.25 -25.66 16.34
N ARG A 283 8.24 -24.80 16.28
CA ARG A 283 7.62 -24.41 15.01
C ARG A 283 8.47 -23.42 14.25
N GLY A 284 8.71 -23.72 12.98
CA GLY A 284 9.49 -22.89 12.07
C GLY A 284 9.41 -23.35 10.62
N SER A 285 10.11 -22.62 9.75
CA SER A 285 10.24 -22.89 8.32
C SER A 285 11.70 -22.79 7.87
N CYS A 286 12.00 -23.43 6.75
CA CYS A 286 13.25 -23.23 6.03
C CYS A 286 13.40 -21.77 5.57
N PHE A 287 14.61 -21.20 5.63
CA PHE A 287 14.82 -19.76 5.43
C PHE A 287 15.34 -19.42 4.02
N CYS A 288 14.44 -19.04 3.10
CA CYS A 288 14.78 -18.87 1.68
C CYS A 288 14.72 -17.43 1.14
N ASN A 289 14.84 -16.41 2.01
CA ASN A 289 14.75 -14.97 1.67
C ASN A 289 13.53 -14.56 0.80
N GLY A 290 12.48 -15.38 0.71
CA GLY A 290 11.29 -15.11 -0.12
C GLY A 290 11.33 -15.62 -1.56
N HIS A 291 12.35 -16.40 -1.93
CA HIS A 291 12.56 -16.94 -3.29
C HIS A 291 12.41 -18.46 -3.38
N SER A 292 11.81 -19.13 -2.39
CA SER A 292 11.45 -20.55 -2.52
C SER A 292 10.31 -20.99 -1.62
N LYS A 293 9.51 -21.93 -2.15
CA LYS A 293 8.40 -22.61 -1.50
C LYS A 293 8.74 -24.03 -1.00
N ARG A 294 9.90 -24.58 -1.39
CA ARG A 294 10.30 -25.97 -1.11
C ARG A 294 11.76 -26.03 -0.69
N CYS A 295 12.05 -26.91 0.26
CA CYS A 295 13.42 -27.23 0.67
C CYS A 295 13.68 -28.73 0.60
N THR A 296 14.94 -29.09 0.37
CA THR A 296 15.43 -30.47 0.26
C THR A 296 16.31 -30.83 1.46
N PRO A 297 16.33 -32.10 1.90
CA PRO A 297 17.20 -32.53 2.99
C PRO A 297 18.66 -32.44 2.57
N VAL A 298 19.54 -32.06 3.49
CA VAL A 298 21.00 -32.06 3.27
C VAL A 298 21.50 -33.50 3.07
N ASP A 299 21.04 -34.44 3.91
CA ASP A 299 21.49 -35.84 3.94
C ASP A 299 20.39 -36.87 3.61
N GLY A 300 19.41 -36.51 2.77
CA GLY A 300 18.47 -37.48 2.18
C GLY A 300 17.43 -38.16 3.11
N GLY A 301 17.37 -37.81 4.40
CA GLY A 301 16.46 -38.42 5.37
C GLY A 301 14.96 -38.15 5.11
N PRO A 302 14.07 -39.15 5.24
CA PRO A 302 12.63 -38.99 4.99
C PRO A 302 11.88 -38.40 6.21
N GLY A 303 11.21 -37.26 6.00
CA GLY A 303 10.25 -36.67 6.94
C GLY A 303 10.86 -35.63 7.89
N GLY A 304 10.23 -34.45 7.95
CA GLY A 304 10.65 -33.30 8.75
C GLY A 304 10.64 -32.00 7.93
N VAL A 305 10.91 -30.86 8.56
CA VAL A 305 11.23 -29.63 7.83
C VAL A 305 12.67 -29.74 7.33
N HIS A 306 12.90 -29.50 6.05
CA HIS A 306 14.23 -29.58 5.42
C HIS A 306 14.91 -28.22 5.33
N GLY A 307 16.25 -28.16 5.38
CA GLY A 307 17.00 -26.90 5.49
C GLY A 307 17.49 -26.23 4.20
N ARG A 308 17.61 -26.94 3.07
CA ARG A 308 18.24 -26.40 1.85
C ARG A 308 17.22 -25.89 0.83
N CYS A 309 17.28 -24.62 0.46
CA CYS A 309 16.28 -24.01 -0.43
C CYS A 309 16.38 -24.43 -1.90
N VAL A 310 15.24 -24.71 -2.54
CA VAL A 310 15.15 -24.90 -4.00
C VAL A 310 14.88 -23.54 -4.64
N CYS A 311 15.93 -22.74 -4.82
CA CYS A 311 15.81 -21.33 -5.19
C CYS A 311 15.16 -21.09 -6.56
N ARG A 312 14.29 -20.07 -6.60
CA ARG A 312 13.60 -19.55 -7.79
C ARG A 312 13.97 -18.08 -8.00
N HIS A 313 13.24 -17.35 -8.84
CA HIS A 313 13.44 -15.90 -9.08
C HIS A 313 14.88 -15.56 -9.56
N ASN A 314 15.53 -16.51 -10.23
CA ASN A 314 16.94 -16.48 -10.64
C ASN A 314 17.92 -16.18 -9.47
N THR A 315 17.61 -16.68 -8.27
CA THR A 315 18.49 -16.62 -7.10
C THR A 315 19.23 -17.96 -6.90
N ALA A 316 20.34 -17.90 -6.17
CA ALA A 316 21.20 -19.03 -5.85
C ALA A 316 21.73 -18.90 -4.41
N GLY A 317 22.37 -19.97 -3.92
CA GLY A 317 22.79 -20.08 -2.52
C GLY A 317 22.01 -21.12 -1.74
N GLU A 318 22.37 -21.32 -0.47
CA GLU A 318 21.68 -22.29 0.41
C GLU A 318 20.32 -21.76 0.89
N ASN A 319 20.24 -20.43 1.05
CA ASN A 319 19.10 -19.66 1.54
C ASN A 319 18.58 -18.67 0.48
N CYS A 320 19.00 -18.83 -0.79
CA CYS A 320 18.71 -17.93 -1.90
C CYS A 320 19.25 -16.50 -1.72
N GLU A 321 20.39 -16.37 -1.01
CA GLU A 321 21.00 -15.12 -0.55
C GLU A 321 21.77 -14.31 -1.61
N ARG A 322 21.80 -14.76 -2.87
CA ARG A 322 22.44 -14.08 -4.00
C ARG A 322 21.69 -14.32 -5.30
N CYS A 323 22.00 -13.53 -6.33
CA CYS A 323 21.56 -13.86 -7.69
C CYS A 323 22.29 -15.10 -8.22
N GLN A 324 21.66 -15.78 -9.17
CA GLN A 324 22.29 -16.79 -10.01
C GLN A 324 23.28 -16.12 -10.98
N ASP A 325 24.31 -16.86 -11.38
CA ASP A 325 25.29 -16.37 -12.36
C ASP A 325 24.60 -15.83 -13.61
N PHE A 326 25.18 -14.76 -14.18
CA PHE A 326 24.64 -13.99 -15.31
C PHE A 326 23.31 -13.25 -15.04
N HIS A 327 22.84 -13.17 -13.79
CA HIS A 327 21.62 -12.43 -13.38
C HIS A 327 21.91 -11.21 -12.49
N HIS A 328 22.95 -10.47 -12.84
CA HIS A 328 23.44 -9.29 -12.11
C HIS A 328 23.02 -7.94 -12.76
N ASP A 329 21.91 -7.90 -13.51
CA ASP A 329 21.41 -6.64 -14.11
C ASP A 329 20.74 -5.70 -13.10
N SER A 330 20.36 -6.23 -11.93
CA SER A 330 19.77 -5.51 -10.80
C SER A 330 20.36 -6.02 -9.48
N PRO A 331 20.39 -5.21 -8.41
CA PRO A 331 20.90 -5.69 -7.12
C PRO A 331 19.97 -6.76 -6.54
N TRP A 332 20.54 -7.76 -5.87
CA TRP A 332 19.78 -8.77 -5.13
C TRP A 332 18.98 -8.12 -3.98
N ARG A 333 17.76 -8.60 -3.73
CA ARG A 333 16.87 -8.18 -2.64
C ARG A 333 16.00 -9.37 -2.20
N PRO A 334 15.64 -9.49 -0.92
CA PRO A 334 14.72 -10.52 -0.45
C PRO A 334 13.29 -10.26 -0.93
N GLY A 335 12.59 -11.29 -1.40
CA GLY A 335 11.22 -11.18 -1.90
C GLY A 335 10.21 -10.83 -0.80
N GLY A 336 9.63 -9.62 -0.85
CA GLY A 336 8.56 -9.19 0.06
C GLY A 336 7.95 -7.84 -0.31
N GLY A 337 6.62 -7.71 -0.12
CA GLY A 337 5.88 -6.46 -0.38
C GLY A 337 5.46 -6.30 -1.86
N ASN A 338 4.42 -7.02 -2.28
CA ASN A 338 3.80 -6.98 -3.62
C ASN A 338 4.70 -7.22 -4.85
N THR A 339 6.02 -7.39 -4.67
CA THR A 339 6.99 -7.72 -5.71
C THR A 339 7.73 -9.01 -5.38
N ALA A 340 8.25 -9.68 -6.42
CA ALA A 340 9.02 -10.92 -6.30
C ALA A 340 10.54 -10.71 -6.22
N ASP A 341 11.01 -9.47 -6.42
CA ASP A 341 12.42 -9.06 -6.50
C ASP A 341 13.31 -10.07 -7.23
N ILE A 342 12.94 -10.32 -8.50
CA ILE A 342 13.57 -11.30 -9.39
C ILE A 342 14.91 -10.75 -9.89
N CYS A 343 15.98 -11.52 -9.70
CA CYS A 343 17.30 -11.20 -10.27
C CYS A 343 17.24 -11.18 -11.80
N ARG A 344 17.54 -10.02 -12.39
CA ARG A 344 17.39 -9.80 -13.83
C ARG A 344 18.62 -10.26 -14.60
N ARG A 345 18.39 -10.97 -15.71
CA ARG A 345 19.44 -11.49 -16.58
C ARG A 345 20.18 -10.34 -17.28
N CYS A 346 21.51 -10.37 -17.26
CA CYS A 346 22.33 -9.44 -18.01
C CYS A 346 22.09 -9.59 -19.52
N ASN A 347 21.94 -8.45 -20.21
CA ASN A 347 21.89 -8.45 -21.66
C ASN A 347 23.30 -8.20 -22.23
N CYS A 348 23.91 -9.26 -22.77
CA CYS A 348 25.23 -9.22 -23.40
C CYS A 348 25.21 -9.63 -24.88
N HIS A 349 24.04 -9.62 -25.54
CA HIS A 349 23.87 -9.91 -26.97
C HIS A 349 24.49 -11.23 -27.47
N GLY A 350 24.55 -12.26 -26.61
CA GLY A 350 25.23 -13.52 -26.94
C GLY A 350 26.74 -13.38 -27.15
N HIS A 351 27.35 -12.36 -26.56
CA HIS A 351 28.77 -12.01 -26.71
C HIS A 351 29.55 -12.03 -25.39
N SER A 352 28.87 -12.33 -24.28
CA SER A 352 29.45 -12.80 -23.02
C SER A 352 28.46 -13.72 -22.31
N ASP A 353 28.99 -14.64 -21.51
CA ASP A 353 28.31 -15.55 -20.58
C ASP A 353 28.48 -15.13 -19.11
N SER A 354 29.19 -14.02 -18.85
CA SER A 354 29.48 -13.51 -17.50
C SER A 354 29.18 -12.01 -17.37
N CYS A 355 28.76 -11.60 -16.18
CA CYS A 355 28.51 -10.19 -15.85
C CYS A 355 28.55 -9.95 -14.35
N HIS A 356 28.82 -8.71 -13.97
CA HIS A 356 28.67 -8.19 -12.61
C HIS A 356 27.69 -7.00 -12.57
N PHE A 357 27.29 -6.61 -11.36
CA PHE A 357 26.44 -5.45 -11.10
C PHE A 357 27.30 -4.23 -10.77
N ASP A 358 27.01 -3.10 -11.41
CA ASP A 358 27.59 -1.79 -11.08
C ASP A 358 26.50 -0.82 -10.60
N ALA A 359 26.70 -0.25 -9.41
CA ALA A 359 25.72 0.62 -8.75
C ALA A 359 25.63 2.01 -9.41
N ALA A 360 26.75 2.59 -9.84
CA ALA A 360 26.76 3.91 -10.47
C ALA A 360 26.07 3.88 -11.84
N ARG A 361 26.22 2.77 -12.57
CA ARG A 361 25.46 2.45 -13.79
C ARG A 361 23.97 2.32 -13.51
N PHE A 362 23.60 1.58 -12.46
CA PHE A 362 22.20 1.41 -12.06
C PHE A 362 21.54 2.75 -11.74
N GLU A 363 22.20 3.61 -10.96
CA GLU A 363 21.74 4.96 -10.64
C GLU A 363 21.66 5.85 -11.89
N ALA A 364 22.70 5.88 -12.73
CA ALA A 364 22.73 6.66 -13.98
C ALA A 364 21.68 6.20 -15.01
N SER A 365 21.19 4.96 -14.92
CA SER A 365 20.09 4.43 -15.73
C SER A 365 18.69 4.76 -15.17
N GLY A 366 18.58 5.43 -14.02
CA GLY A 366 17.31 5.64 -13.33
C GLY A 366 16.75 4.40 -12.65
N GLY A 367 17.62 3.47 -12.22
CA GLY A 367 17.23 2.17 -11.64
C GLY A 367 16.83 1.10 -12.68
N VAL A 368 17.09 1.34 -13.97
CA VAL A 368 16.66 0.46 -15.06
C VAL A 368 17.63 -0.71 -15.29
N SER A 369 18.94 -0.50 -15.33
CA SER A 369 19.94 -1.56 -15.59
C SER A 369 21.31 -1.21 -15.00
N GLY A 370 21.89 -2.13 -14.23
CA GLY A 370 23.22 -2.04 -13.63
C GLY A 370 24.20 -3.10 -14.13
N GLY A 371 23.76 -4.03 -14.99
CA GLY A 371 24.61 -5.12 -15.47
C GLY A 371 25.73 -4.63 -16.39
N ILE A 372 26.96 -5.08 -16.13
CA ILE A 372 28.13 -4.92 -16.99
C ILE A 372 28.63 -6.31 -17.40
N CYS A 373 28.72 -6.54 -18.70
CA CYS A 373 29.16 -7.78 -19.31
C CYS A 373 30.69 -7.90 -19.32
N ASP A 374 31.20 -8.99 -18.77
CA ASP A 374 32.64 -9.24 -18.66
C ASP A 374 33.20 -9.88 -19.93
N ASN A 375 34.46 -9.60 -20.27
CA ASN A 375 35.21 -10.29 -21.33
C ASN A 375 34.55 -10.37 -22.73
N CYS A 376 33.81 -9.34 -23.16
CA CYS A 376 33.11 -9.29 -24.45
C CYS A 376 33.89 -9.89 -25.65
N GLY A 377 33.37 -11.01 -26.18
CA GLY A 377 33.89 -11.72 -27.35
C GLY A 377 33.56 -11.03 -28.67
N HIS A 378 33.70 -11.76 -29.79
CA HIS A 378 33.24 -11.33 -31.14
C HIS A 378 33.72 -9.93 -31.58
N ASN A 379 34.92 -9.52 -31.14
CA ASN A 379 35.46 -8.17 -31.33
C ASN A 379 34.54 -7.03 -30.84
N ARG A 380 33.73 -7.29 -29.81
CA ARG A 380 32.84 -6.32 -29.16
C ARG A 380 33.51 -5.60 -27.98
N THR A 381 32.87 -4.52 -27.56
CA THR A 381 33.18 -3.72 -26.38
C THR A 381 31.92 -2.95 -25.93
N GLY A 382 32.02 -2.22 -24.82
CA GLY A 382 30.90 -1.55 -24.16
C GLY A 382 30.18 -2.45 -23.14
N PRO A 383 29.41 -1.87 -22.20
CA PRO A 383 28.91 -2.60 -21.02
C PRO A 383 27.89 -3.71 -21.30
N HIS A 384 27.26 -3.72 -22.48
CA HIS A 384 26.38 -4.80 -22.95
C HIS A 384 27.00 -5.56 -24.14
N CYS A 385 28.32 -5.42 -24.35
CA CYS A 385 29.00 -5.85 -25.58
C CYS A 385 28.35 -5.28 -26.85
N GLU A 386 27.79 -4.06 -26.77
CA GLU A 386 26.88 -3.50 -27.78
C GLU A 386 27.59 -2.75 -28.92
N ARG A 387 28.88 -2.44 -28.77
CA ARG A 387 29.70 -1.74 -29.76
C ARG A 387 30.80 -2.65 -30.31
N CYS A 388 31.29 -2.36 -31.51
CA CYS A 388 32.52 -2.99 -32.01
C CYS A 388 33.75 -2.32 -31.38
N ARG A 389 34.85 -3.08 -31.25
CA ARG A 389 36.15 -2.54 -30.82
C ARG A 389 36.67 -1.50 -31.84
N PRO A 390 37.56 -0.58 -31.44
CA PRO A 390 38.17 0.37 -32.36
C PRO A 390 38.76 -0.30 -33.60
N PHE A 391 38.69 0.39 -34.74
CA PHE A 391 39.01 -0.13 -36.09
C PHE A 391 38.03 -1.19 -36.64
N LEU A 392 36.88 -1.43 -36.00
CA LEU A 392 35.77 -2.22 -36.54
C LEU A 392 34.44 -1.47 -36.42
N TYR A 393 33.50 -1.78 -37.31
CA TYR A 393 32.12 -1.27 -37.30
C TYR A 393 31.08 -2.39 -37.49
N GLN A 394 29.82 -2.11 -37.12
CA GLN A 394 28.68 -3.02 -37.30
C GLN A 394 28.31 -3.12 -38.79
N ASP A 395 28.29 -4.34 -39.35
CA ASP A 395 27.68 -4.63 -40.65
C ASP A 395 26.18 -4.29 -40.61
N PRO A 396 25.67 -3.32 -41.42
CA PRO A 396 24.25 -2.96 -41.45
C PRO A 396 23.31 -4.08 -41.91
N ARG A 397 23.84 -5.20 -42.42
CA ARG A 397 23.07 -6.38 -42.86
C ARG A 397 22.95 -7.45 -41.78
N ARG A 398 23.62 -7.29 -40.63
CA ARG A 398 23.65 -8.25 -39.51
C ARG A 398 23.02 -7.65 -38.26
N THR A 399 22.43 -8.50 -37.42
CA THR A 399 21.86 -8.08 -36.12
C THR A 399 22.97 -7.76 -35.11
N ARG A 400 22.59 -7.21 -33.95
CA ARG A 400 23.57 -6.98 -32.87
C ARG A 400 24.07 -8.27 -32.23
N ASP A 401 23.33 -9.38 -32.37
CA ASP A 401 23.63 -10.65 -31.73
C ASP A 401 24.46 -11.61 -32.61
N ASP A 402 24.72 -11.27 -33.88
CA ASP A 402 25.53 -12.08 -34.80
C ASP A 402 27.04 -12.02 -34.42
N PRO A 403 27.70 -13.16 -34.12
CA PRO A 403 29.13 -13.26 -33.82
C PRO A 403 30.10 -12.65 -34.85
N HIS A 404 29.64 -12.40 -36.08
CA HIS A 404 30.43 -11.87 -37.19
C HIS A 404 29.92 -10.51 -37.69
N ALA A 405 29.15 -9.79 -36.87
CA ALA A 405 28.65 -8.45 -37.22
C ALA A 405 29.72 -7.36 -37.18
N CYS A 406 30.80 -7.50 -36.40
CA CYS A 406 31.89 -6.54 -36.38
C CYS A 406 32.89 -6.81 -37.51
N ILE A 407 32.95 -5.90 -38.49
CA ILE A 407 33.82 -5.96 -39.66
C ILE A 407 34.84 -4.80 -39.65
N SER A 408 36.00 -4.98 -40.28
CA SER A 408 37.08 -4.00 -40.27
C SER A 408 36.67 -2.68 -40.93
N CYS A 409 37.09 -1.55 -40.34
CA CYS A 409 37.15 -0.29 -41.07
C CYS A 409 38.03 -0.44 -42.33
N ASP A 410 37.62 0.16 -43.45
CA ASP A 410 38.34 0.13 -44.74
C ASP A 410 39.01 1.49 -45.04
N CYS A 411 39.57 2.12 -44.00
CA CYS A 411 40.08 3.49 -44.06
C CYS A 411 41.50 3.59 -44.61
N ASP A 412 41.80 4.68 -45.31
CA ASP A 412 43.16 5.01 -45.76
C ASP A 412 43.98 5.59 -44.58
N PRO A 413 45.04 4.90 -44.10
CA PRO A 413 45.82 5.35 -42.95
C PRO A 413 46.58 6.67 -43.17
N ALA A 414 46.76 7.11 -44.42
CA ALA A 414 47.40 8.39 -44.72
C ALA A 414 46.44 9.58 -44.52
N GLY A 415 45.18 9.41 -44.91
CA GLY A 415 44.16 10.46 -44.90
C GLY A 415 43.16 10.41 -43.75
N SER A 416 43.07 9.30 -43.02
CA SER A 416 42.24 9.18 -41.82
C SER A 416 42.96 9.62 -40.55
N GLN A 417 42.19 10.10 -39.59
CA GLN A 417 42.63 10.36 -38.22
C GLN A 417 42.86 9.04 -37.47
N GLY A 418 43.74 9.05 -36.46
CA GLY A 418 44.04 7.87 -35.64
C GLY A 418 44.64 6.67 -36.39
N GLY A 419 45.11 6.84 -37.63
CA GLY A 419 45.67 5.76 -38.45
C GLY A 419 44.65 4.87 -39.16
N GLY A 420 43.36 5.26 -39.19
CA GLY A 420 42.31 4.49 -39.88
C GLY A 420 41.03 4.26 -39.06
N LEU A 421 40.72 5.14 -38.12
CA LEU A 421 39.50 5.01 -37.30
C LEU A 421 38.25 5.38 -38.11
N CYS A 422 37.23 4.52 -38.07
CA CYS A 422 35.90 4.79 -38.58
C CYS A 422 34.85 4.87 -37.46
N ASP A 423 33.71 5.49 -37.76
CA ASP A 423 32.52 5.43 -36.93
C ASP A 423 32.02 3.97 -36.81
N ALA A 424 31.76 3.53 -35.58
CA ALA A 424 31.49 2.14 -35.25
C ALA A 424 30.09 1.63 -35.69
N LEU A 425 29.21 2.53 -36.17
CA LEU A 425 27.85 2.19 -36.58
C LEU A 425 27.64 2.28 -38.10
N THR A 426 28.33 3.21 -38.76
CA THR A 426 28.21 3.49 -40.21
C THR A 426 29.41 3.04 -41.03
N GLY A 427 30.56 2.79 -40.40
CA GLY A 427 31.82 2.49 -41.09
C GLY A 427 32.48 3.71 -41.76
N GLN A 428 31.94 4.92 -41.58
CA GLN A 428 32.49 6.12 -42.20
C GLN A 428 33.82 6.52 -41.55
N CYS A 429 34.87 6.66 -42.36
CA CYS A 429 36.20 7.04 -41.90
C CYS A 429 36.27 8.52 -41.47
N VAL A 430 36.98 8.80 -40.38
CA VAL A 430 37.18 10.18 -39.90
C VAL A 430 38.39 10.79 -40.63
N CYS A 431 38.16 11.75 -41.54
CA CYS A 431 39.23 12.29 -42.39
C CYS A 431 40.01 13.43 -41.73
N LYS A 432 41.28 13.60 -42.14
CA LYS A 432 42.07 14.81 -41.87
C LYS A 432 41.47 16.02 -42.60
N GLU A 433 41.78 17.23 -42.12
CA GLU A 433 41.07 18.47 -42.49
C GLU A 433 40.96 18.71 -44.00
N ASN A 434 42.05 18.51 -44.77
CA ASN A 434 42.09 18.73 -46.22
C ASN A 434 41.76 17.49 -47.06
N VAL A 435 41.18 16.45 -46.45
CA VAL A 435 40.93 15.12 -47.04
C VAL A 435 39.42 14.82 -47.08
N GLU A 436 38.97 14.07 -48.07
CA GLU A 436 37.57 13.69 -48.26
C GLU A 436 37.41 12.28 -48.87
N GLY A 437 36.15 11.89 -49.13
CA GLY A 437 35.77 10.55 -49.59
C GLY A 437 35.52 9.59 -48.42
N GLN A 438 34.66 8.57 -48.63
CA GLN A 438 34.22 7.66 -47.56
C GLN A 438 35.37 6.89 -46.88
N ARG A 439 36.48 6.68 -47.59
CA ARG A 439 37.72 6.04 -47.11
C ARG A 439 38.83 7.04 -46.75
N CYS A 440 38.59 8.35 -46.87
CA CYS A 440 39.60 9.41 -46.70
C CYS A 440 40.82 9.27 -47.64
N ASN A 441 40.61 8.81 -48.87
CA ASN A 441 41.68 8.45 -49.81
C ASN A 441 41.95 9.52 -50.91
N ARG A 442 41.39 10.72 -50.78
CA ARG A 442 41.61 11.82 -51.75
C ARG A 442 41.60 13.19 -51.06
N CYS A 443 42.35 14.14 -51.61
CA CYS A 443 42.34 15.53 -51.15
C CYS A 443 41.05 16.25 -51.58
N LYS A 444 40.64 17.26 -50.82
CA LYS A 444 39.53 18.17 -51.20
C LYS A 444 39.89 18.98 -52.45
N HIS A 445 38.87 19.49 -53.14
CA HIS A 445 39.07 20.31 -54.34
C HIS A 445 39.99 21.51 -54.06
N GLY A 446 41.02 21.69 -54.88
CA GLY A 446 42.07 22.69 -54.69
C GLY A 446 43.33 22.19 -53.95
N PHE A 447 43.34 20.96 -53.41
CA PHE A 447 44.47 20.38 -52.66
C PHE A 447 45.02 19.11 -53.33
N PHE A 448 46.31 18.82 -53.13
CA PHE A 448 46.97 17.63 -53.67
C PHE A 448 48.10 17.10 -52.76
N GLY A 449 48.54 15.85 -52.99
CA GLY A 449 49.73 15.28 -52.33
C GLY A 449 49.48 14.51 -51.02
N LEU A 450 48.44 13.66 -50.97
CA LEU A 450 48.16 12.81 -49.81
C LEU A 450 49.32 11.84 -49.51
N ARG A 451 49.89 11.90 -48.29
CA ARG A 451 50.95 11.01 -47.81
C ARG A 451 50.81 10.73 -46.31
N GLN A 452 51.33 9.58 -45.87
CA GLN A 452 51.16 9.07 -44.50
C GLN A 452 52.10 9.71 -43.48
N ASP A 453 53.18 10.35 -43.93
CA ASP A 453 54.22 10.99 -43.14
C ASP A 453 53.90 12.43 -42.70
N ASN A 454 52.71 12.95 -43.02
CA ASN A 454 52.25 14.29 -42.63
C ASN A 454 51.11 14.20 -41.59
N ALA A 455 51.22 14.96 -40.50
CA ALA A 455 50.19 15.05 -39.45
C ALA A 455 48.89 15.65 -40.00
N ASP A 456 48.95 16.88 -40.50
CA ASP A 456 47.76 17.71 -40.79
C ASP A 456 47.38 17.79 -42.28
N GLY A 457 48.24 17.30 -43.18
CA GLY A 457 47.98 17.25 -44.62
C GLY A 457 48.04 18.63 -45.30
N LEU A 458 49.23 19.22 -45.34
CA LEU A 458 49.48 20.55 -45.92
C LEU A 458 50.47 20.51 -47.10
N ALA A 459 50.02 21.01 -48.27
CA ALA A 459 50.83 21.72 -49.26
C ALA A 459 49.94 22.29 -50.40
N CYS A 460 49.47 23.54 -50.27
CA CYS A 460 48.93 24.32 -51.40
C CYS A 460 49.22 25.81 -51.23
N CYS A 461 49.49 26.51 -52.33
CA CYS A 461 49.81 27.95 -52.38
C CYS A 461 48.78 28.72 -53.21
N ASN A 462 48.66 30.04 -53.01
CA ASN A 462 47.69 30.91 -53.66
C ASN A 462 48.38 32.00 -54.51
N VAL A 463 47.70 32.55 -55.53
CA VAL A 463 48.18 33.62 -56.44
C VAL A 463 47.01 34.51 -56.91
N GLU A 464 47.23 35.83 -57.09
CA GLU A 464 46.17 36.84 -57.36
C GLU A 464 46.39 37.68 -58.66
N SER A 465 45.37 38.49 -59.02
CA SER A 465 45.41 39.84 -59.69
C SER A 465 45.37 40.03 -61.23
N GLY A 466 44.51 40.98 -61.72
CA GLY A 466 44.81 41.85 -62.91
C GLY A 466 43.70 42.44 -63.84
N SER A 467 43.49 43.78 -63.84
CA SER A 467 42.99 44.71 -64.93
C SER A 467 41.49 44.75 -65.41
N GLN A 468 40.94 45.68 -66.27
CA GLN A 468 40.95 47.19 -66.37
C GLN A 468 40.02 47.76 -67.53
N PHE A 469 39.64 49.08 -67.52
CA PHE A 469 39.04 49.97 -68.59
C PHE A 469 37.49 49.95 -68.91
N SER A 470 36.80 50.97 -69.50
CA SER A 470 36.85 52.49 -69.53
C SER A 470 35.72 53.14 -70.41
N TYR A 471 35.56 54.51 -70.37
CA TYR A 471 35.06 55.51 -71.39
C TYR A 471 33.96 56.55 -70.97
N ASN A 472 33.87 57.73 -71.67
CA ASN A 472 33.26 59.03 -71.21
C ASN A 472 33.05 60.10 -72.36
N LEU A 473 32.20 61.17 -72.21
CA LEU A 473 32.22 62.47 -73.00
C LEU A 473 31.28 63.65 -72.50
N SER A 474 31.42 64.91 -73.00
CA SER A 474 30.87 66.20 -72.43
C SER A 474 30.72 67.44 -73.41
N HIS A 475 30.11 68.61 -73.01
CA HIS A 475 30.48 70.07 -73.28
C HIS A 475 29.41 71.24 -73.17
N LEU A 476 29.76 72.54 -73.49
CA LEU A 476 29.29 73.85 -72.89
C LEU A 476 29.06 75.09 -73.90
N PRO A 477 28.75 76.38 -73.49
CA PRO A 477 28.00 77.42 -74.30
C PRO A 477 28.59 78.87 -74.58
N CYS A 478 27.75 79.79 -75.16
CA CYS A 478 27.64 81.30 -75.08
C CYS A 478 28.36 82.29 -76.07
N PHE A 479 27.67 83.41 -76.47
CA PHE A 479 28.16 84.83 -76.68
C PHE A 479 27.03 85.86 -77.06
N CYS A 480 27.30 87.20 -77.10
CA CYS A 480 26.29 88.29 -77.12
C CYS A 480 26.63 89.56 -77.96
N VAL A 481 25.59 90.32 -78.37
CA VAL A 481 25.54 91.72 -78.91
C VAL A 481 24.07 92.21 -78.78
N GLN A 482 23.63 93.47 -78.57
CA GLN A 482 24.11 94.70 -77.88
C GLN A 482 22.90 95.69 -77.77
N GLU A 483 22.94 96.73 -76.89
CA GLU A 483 21.74 97.37 -76.30
C GLU A 483 21.62 98.92 -76.43
N GLY A 484 20.40 99.46 -76.31
CA GLY A 484 20.13 100.88 -75.97
C GLY A 484 19.53 101.80 -77.05
N PHE A 485 19.31 101.34 -78.29
CA PHE A 485 18.78 102.14 -79.41
C PHE A 485 17.80 101.35 -80.27
N TRP A 486 16.89 102.05 -80.96
CA TRP A 486 15.88 101.44 -81.84
C TRP A 486 15.80 102.11 -83.23
N GLY A 487 15.22 101.37 -84.19
CA GLY A 487 14.94 101.81 -85.56
C GLY A 487 16.14 101.76 -86.51
N LEU A 488 16.25 100.68 -87.30
CA LEU A 488 17.18 100.58 -88.44
C LEU A 488 16.55 99.94 -89.69
N GLY A 489 15.43 100.52 -90.14
CA GLY A 489 14.77 100.16 -91.39
C GLY A 489 15.20 101.03 -92.58
N ASN A 490 16.10 100.51 -93.42
CA ASN A 490 16.29 100.91 -94.82
C ASN A 490 16.52 102.43 -95.12
N SER A 491 17.41 103.11 -94.38
CA SER A 491 18.31 104.10 -95.00
C SER A 491 19.56 104.39 -94.17
N VAL A 492 20.60 104.89 -94.83
CA VAL A 492 21.96 105.02 -94.30
C VAL A 492 22.09 106.25 -93.38
N TYR A 493 22.44 106.00 -92.11
CA TYR A 493 22.74 106.94 -91.00
C TYR A 493 21.60 107.63 -90.22
N LYS A 494 20.95 106.90 -89.29
CA LYS A 494 20.68 107.32 -87.87
C LYS A 494 19.90 106.24 -87.10
N CYS A 495 20.09 106.17 -85.77
CA CYS A 495 19.30 105.37 -84.82
C CYS A 495 18.67 106.30 -83.76
N SER A 496 17.62 105.87 -83.05
CA SER A 496 16.90 106.67 -82.05
C SER A 496 17.03 106.12 -80.62
N PRO A 497 17.06 106.98 -79.57
CA PRO A 497 17.03 106.58 -78.17
C PRO A 497 15.60 106.25 -77.68
N CYS A 498 15.49 105.67 -76.48
CA CYS A 498 14.25 105.11 -75.92
C CYS A 498 13.46 106.04 -74.98
N ASP A 499 14.14 106.87 -74.19
CA ASP A 499 13.59 107.88 -73.28
C ASP A 499 12.45 107.39 -72.35
N CYS A 500 12.71 106.32 -71.59
CA CYS A 500 11.80 105.74 -70.59
C CYS A 500 11.88 106.45 -69.21
N ASP A 501 10.79 106.48 -68.44
CA ASP A 501 10.82 107.07 -67.09
C ASP A 501 11.66 106.26 -66.10
N ILE A 502 12.58 106.93 -65.39
CA ILE A 502 13.59 106.29 -64.52
C ILE A 502 12.98 105.75 -63.21
N GLY A 503 11.81 106.25 -62.79
CA GLY A 503 11.08 105.75 -61.61
C GLY A 503 10.04 104.69 -61.93
N GLY A 504 9.51 104.67 -63.15
CA GLY A 504 8.40 103.81 -63.57
C GLY A 504 8.71 102.74 -64.63
N ALA A 505 9.88 102.75 -65.27
CA ALA A 505 10.33 101.71 -66.22
C ALA A 505 11.45 100.83 -65.63
N HIS A 506 11.54 99.58 -66.10
CA HIS A 506 12.58 98.62 -65.72
C HIS A 506 13.98 99.04 -66.17
N SER A 507 14.08 99.76 -67.29
CA SER A 507 15.32 100.31 -67.83
C SER A 507 15.02 101.45 -68.81
N ASN A 508 16.06 102.17 -69.26
CA ASN A 508 15.97 103.06 -70.42
C ASN A 508 16.27 102.32 -71.75
N MET A 509 15.89 101.04 -71.84
CA MET A 509 15.86 100.27 -73.07
C MET A 509 14.43 100.07 -73.54
N CYS A 510 14.29 99.91 -74.85
CA CYS A 510 13.02 99.74 -75.53
C CYS A 510 13.18 98.75 -76.69
N SER A 511 12.06 98.23 -77.17
CA SER A 511 12.01 97.37 -78.34
C SER A 511 12.68 98.03 -79.56
N GLN A 512 13.56 97.28 -80.24
CA GLN A 512 14.38 97.80 -81.34
C GLN A 512 13.58 98.12 -82.62
N GLU A 513 12.33 97.68 -82.71
CA GLU A 513 11.46 97.86 -83.89
C GLU A 513 10.48 99.04 -83.74
N ASP A 514 9.89 99.24 -82.54
CA ASP A 514 8.77 100.18 -82.31
C ASP A 514 8.94 101.13 -81.10
N GLY A 515 9.97 100.95 -80.28
CA GLY A 515 10.36 101.91 -79.24
C GLY A 515 9.52 101.88 -77.96
N GLN A 516 8.80 100.80 -77.67
CA GLN A 516 8.08 100.63 -76.40
C GLN A 516 9.05 100.28 -75.25
N CYS A 517 8.92 100.98 -74.11
CA CYS A 517 9.67 100.73 -72.87
C CYS A 517 9.05 99.58 -72.04
N GLU A 518 9.88 98.87 -71.26
CA GLU A 518 9.37 97.91 -70.26
C GLU A 518 8.94 98.63 -68.98
N CYS A 519 7.64 98.66 -68.69
CA CYS A 519 7.11 99.30 -67.48
C CYS A 519 7.24 98.41 -66.24
N LEU A 520 7.56 99.01 -65.10
CA LEU A 520 7.51 98.33 -63.80
C LEU A 520 6.08 97.86 -63.50
N PRO A 521 5.90 96.75 -62.75
CA PRO A 521 4.57 96.18 -62.52
C PRO A 521 3.60 97.18 -61.87
N ASN A 522 2.43 97.32 -62.48
CA ASN A 522 1.37 98.28 -62.15
C ASN A 522 1.64 99.74 -62.55
N MET A 523 2.70 100.04 -63.32
CA MET A 523 2.85 101.29 -64.07
C MET A 523 2.40 101.09 -65.53
N ILE A 524 1.81 102.11 -66.15
CA ILE A 524 1.26 102.05 -67.53
C ILE A 524 1.67 103.25 -68.40
N GLY A 525 1.54 103.10 -69.73
CA GLY A 525 1.86 104.11 -70.75
C GLY A 525 3.19 103.88 -71.47
N ARG A 526 3.42 104.49 -72.64
CA ARG A 526 4.64 104.24 -73.46
C ARG A 526 5.94 104.49 -72.71
N HIS A 527 5.95 105.51 -71.84
CA HIS A 527 7.08 105.92 -71.02
C HIS A 527 6.95 105.49 -69.55
N CYS A 528 5.86 104.77 -69.19
CA CYS A 528 5.64 104.14 -67.89
C CYS A 528 5.45 105.10 -66.70
N SER A 529 4.56 106.10 -66.81
CA SER A 529 4.43 107.22 -65.87
C SER A 529 3.30 107.11 -64.83
N ASP A 530 2.28 106.27 -65.05
CA ASP A 530 1.02 106.34 -64.29
C ASP A 530 0.65 105.00 -63.61
N PRO A 531 0.12 105.00 -62.36
CA PRO A 531 -0.21 103.77 -61.64
C PRO A 531 -1.59 103.18 -62.01
N ALA A 532 -1.70 101.85 -61.96
CA ALA A 532 -2.90 101.10 -62.29
C ALA A 532 -4.02 101.21 -61.23
N PRO A 533 -5.31 101.02 -61.60
CA PRO A 533 -6.43 101.01 -60.66
C PRO A 533 -6.29 99.91 -59.58
N GLY A 534 -6.62 100.26 -58.34
CA GLY A 534 -6.48 99.37 -57.17
C GLY A 534 -5.21 99.59 -56.34
N TYR A 535 -4.34 100.52 -56.75
CA TYR A 535 -3.09 100.86 -56.08
C TYR A 535 -3.05 102.34 -55.61
N PHE A 536 -2.28 102.63 -54.56
CA PHE A 536 -2.06 103.97 -53.99
C PHE A 536 -0.60 104.16 -53.51
N LEU A 537 -0.15 105.40 -53.30
CA LEU A 537 1.19 105.74 -52.80
C LEU A 537 1.22 105.89 -51.26
N PRO A 538 2.07 105.14 -50.52
CA PRO A 538 2.27 105.27 -49.08
C PRO A 538 3.30 106.37 -48.70
N SER A 539 3.31 106.78 -47.43
CA SER A 539 4.31 107.70 -46.86
C SER A 539 5.56 106.97 -46.35
N LEU A 540 6.64 107.72 -46.11
CA LEU A 540 7.99 107.24 -45.78
C LEU A 540 8.14 106.53 -44.42
N ASP A 541 7.15 106.60 -43.54
CA ASP A 541 7.24 106.20 -42.12
C ASP A 541 6.72 104.77 -41.84
N TYR A 542 6.58 103.93 -42.88
CA TYR A 542 5.71 102.75 -42.87
C TYR A 542 6.31 101.46 -42.24
N PHE A 543 7.61 101.38 -41.94
CA PHE A 543 8.24 100.15 -41.41
C PHE A 543 9.30 100.43 -40.33
N LEU A 544 9.14 99.83 -39.13
CA LEU A 544 10.17 99.74 -38.07
C LEU A 544 9.84 98.54 -37.15
N TYR A 545 10.85 97.79 -36.69
CA TYR A 545 10.71 96.51 -35.96
C TYR A 545 11.86 96.28 -34.96
N GLU A 546 11.63 95.49 -33.91
CA GLU A 546 12.64 94.84 -33.04
C GLU A 546 12.23 93.39 -32.72
N ALA A 547 13.17 92.51 -32.28
CA ALA A 547 12.94 91.06 -32.13
C ALA A 547 14.01 90.32 -31.28
N GLU A 548 13.67 89.17 -30.68
CA GLU A 548 14.65 88.22 -30.09
C GLU A 548 14.35 86.71 -30.28
N LEU A 549 15.34 86.00 -30.86
CA LEU A 549 15.93 84.69 -30.51
C LEU A 549 15.18 83.32 -30.50
N ARG A 550 15.74 82.41 -31.34
CA ARG A 550 15.88 80.92 -31.26
C ARG A 550 14.68 80.00 -31.53
N ILE A 551 14.91 78.96 -32.35
CA ILE A 551 13.96 77.94 -32.82
C ILE A 551 14.67 76.57 -32.92
N THR A 552 13.94 75.47 -32.66
CA THR A 552 14.29 74.09 -33.07
C THR A 552 13.18 73.56 -33.99
N TRP A 553 13.48 72.71 -34.97
CA TRP A 553 12.54 72.41 -36.08
C TRP A 553 12.43 70.91 -36.41
N THR A 554 11.21 70.48 -36.74
CA THR A 554 10.87 69.13 -37.24
C THR A 554 9.81 69.25 -38.33
N GLY A 555 10.17 68.99 -39.59
CA GLY A 555 9.26 69.08 -40.75
C GLY A 555 9.97 68.79 -42.07
N LEU A 556 9.28 69.06 -43.19
CA LEU A 556 9.86 69.02 -44.54
C LEU A 556 10.21 70.45 -45.00
N GLY A 557 11.42 70.66 -45.51
CA GLY A 557 11.92 71.97 -45.91
C GLY A 557 13.45 72.07 -45.88
N TRP A 558 13.97 73.28 -46.05
CA TRP A 558 15.40 73.60 -45.95
C TRP A 558 15.69 74.33 -44.64
N VAL A 559 16.82 74.03 -43.99
CA VAL A 559 17.28 74.71 -42.77
C VAL A 559 18.68 75.27 -42.98
N LYS A 560 18.91 76.53 -42.57
CA LYS A 560 20.24 77.15 -42.61
C LYS A 560 21.02 76.74 -41.36
N VAL A 561 22.12 76.04 -41.56
CA VAL A 561 22.99 75.54 -40.49
C VAL A 561 24.27 76.38 -40.47
N SER A 562 24.69 76.83 -39.30
CA SER A 562 25.98 77.50 -39.13
C SER A 562 27.12 76.47 -39.09
N GLU A 563 28.28 76.85 -39.64
CA GLU A 563 29.44 75.97 -39.70
C GLU A 563 29.84 75.47 -38.30
N GLY A 564 29.96 74.15 -38.14
CA GLY A 564 30.22 73.48 -36.86
C GLY A 564 28.99 73.08 -36.03
N ALA A 565 27.75 73.42 -36.44
CA ALA A 565 26.54 72.96 -35.75
C ALA A 565 26.10 71.56 -36.21
N GLY A 566 25.70 70.70 -35.25
CA GLY A 566 25.22 69.34 -35.51
C GLY A 566 23.71 69.28 -35.78
N LEU A 567 23.30 68.37 -36.67
CA LEU A 567 21.90 68.08 -36.98
C LEU A 567 21.38 66.87 -36.20
N ARG A 568 20.15 66.96 -35.69
CA ARG A 568 19.43 65.85 -35.04
C ARG A 568 17.98 65.85 -35.50
N PHE A 569 17.49 64.69 -35.93
CA PHE A 569 16.11 64.42 -36.31
C PHE A 569 15.72 63.03 -35.76
N THR A 570 14.43 62.74 -35.70
CA THR A 570 13.89 61.45 -35.24
C THR A 570 12.96 60.87 -36.32
N VAL A 571 12.81 59.54 -36.35
CA VAL A 571 12.05 58.81 -37.38
C VAL A 571 11.24 57.74 -36.66
N ASP A 572 10.00 58.07 -36.35
CA ASP A 572 9.33 57.52 -35.16
C ASP A 572 8.33 56.40 -35.47
N ASN A 573 8.34 55.85 -36.70
CA ASN A 573 7.33 54.93 -37.20
C ASN A 573 7.91 53.84 -38.12
N LEU A 574 8.71 52.92 -37.53
CA LEU A 574 9.17 51.68 -38.15
C LEU A 574 8.84 50.52 -37.21
N THR A 575 8.14 49.50 -37.71
CA THR A 575 7.52 48.45 -36.88
C THR A 575 8.34 47.16 -36.73
N SER A 576 9.48 47.04 -37.42
CA SER A 576 10.49 46.00 -37.18
C SER A 576 11.88 46.44 -37.65
N SER A 577 12.93 45.78 -37.14
CA SER A 577 14.33 46.12 -37.41
C SER A 577 14.89 45.40 -38.63
N MET A 578 15.49 46.14 -39.54
CA MET A 578 16.28 45.67 -40.69
C MET A 578 17.36 46.72 -41.02
N GLU A 579 18.30 46.43 -41.93
CA GLU A 579 19.27 47.46 -42.32
C GLU A 579 18.63 48.55 -43.17
N PHE A 580 18.61 49.76 -42.61
CA PHE A 580 18.26 51.01 -43.26
C PHE A 580 19.21 52.09 -42.77
N GLN A 581 19.58 53.00 -43.65
CA GLN A 581 20.55 54.06 -43.38
C GLN A 581 20.18 55.26 -44.31
N LEU A 582 20.96 56.35 -44.35
CA LEU A 582 20.43 57.69 -44.68
C LEU A 582 20.98 58.40 -45.96
N VAL A 583 20.17 59.26 -46.62
CA VAL A 583 20.62 60.22 -47.68
C VAL A 583 20.43 61.67 -47.19
N ILE A 584 21.42 62.55 -47.39
CA ILE A 584 21.35 64.00 -47.08
C ILE A 584 21.80 64.82 -48.30
N ARG A 585 21.18 65.99 -48.52
CA ARG A 585 21.58 66.99 -49.54
C ARG A 585 21.75 68.36 -48.88
N TYR A 586 22.78 69.11 -49.27
CA TYR A 586 23.06 70.47 -48.77
C TYR A 586 23.57 71.38 -49.90
N GLU A 587 23.55 72.70 -49.68
CA GLU A 587 23.97 73.72 -50.66
C GLU A 587 24.47 74.97 -49.89
N THR A 588 25.47 75.67 -50.41
CA THR A 588 26.20 76.73 -49.66
C THR A 588 25.87 78.14 -50.12
N GLU A 589 25.31 78.98 -49.24
CA GLU A 589 25.05 80.39 -49.54
C GLU A 589 26.32 81.26 -49.49
N VAL A 590 26.77 81.74 -50.65
CA VAL A 590 27.80 82.77 -50.75
C VAL A 590 27.18 84.16 -50.57
N ARG A 591 27.63 84.90 -49.55
CA ARG A 591 27.19 86.28 -49.29
C ARG A 591 27.44 87.19 -50.50
N ARG A 592 26.43 87.96 -50.92
CA ARG A 592 26.61 89.15 -51.77
C ARG A 592 26.37 90.43 -50.97
N THR A 593 27.22 91.41 -51.19
CA THR A 593 27.26 92.68 -50.44
C THR A 593 26.11 93.60 -50.80
N ILE A 594 25.61 94.35 -49.81
CA ILE A 594 24.56 95.36 -49.99
C ILE A 594 25.06 96.50 -50.91
N LYS A 595 24.22 96.89 -51.86
CA LYS A 595 24.14 98.26 -52.38
C LYS A 595 22.69 98.71 -52.36
N VAL A 596 22.43 99.88 -51.77
CA VAL A 596 21.11 100.52 -51.79
C VAL A 596 20.94 101.28 -53.10
N LEU A 597 19.76 101.17 -53.71
CA LEU A 597 19.26 102.09 -54.73
C LEU A 597 17.75 102.26 -54.50
N LEU A 598 17.25 103.49 -54.63
CA LEU A 598 15.83 103.78 -54.38
C LEU A 598 14.98 103.49 -55.63
N LEU A 599 13.84 102.82 -55.42
CA LEU A 599 12.65 102.92 -56.28
C LEU A 599 11.40 102.96 -55.38
N GLN A 600 10.32 103.56 -55.89
CA GLN A 600 9.10 103.83 -55.13
C GLN A 600 8.18 102.61 -55.03
N GLN A 601 7.31 102.57 -54.02
CA GLN A 601 6.42 101.45 -53.73
C GLN A 601 4.96 101.91 -53.73
N PHE A 602 4.04 101.05 -54.17
CA PHE A 602 2.59 101.29 -54.16
C PHE A 602 1.87 100.16 -53.38
N CYS A 603 0.72 100.45 -52.78
CA CYS A 603 -0.06 99.52 -51.95
C CYS A 603 -1.53 99.43 -52.38
N CYS A 604 -2.25 98.38 -51.96
CA CYS A 604 -3.67 98.16 -52.30
C CYS A 604 -4.56 98.26 -51.04
N CYS A 605 -5.87 98.45 -51.21
CA CYS A 605 -6.84 98.05 -50.18
C CYS A 605 -6.73 96.53 -49.95
N ARG A 606 -6.72 96.08 -48.69
CA ARG A 606 -6.57 94.64 -48.32
C ARG A 606 -7.52 94.19 -47.19
N CYS A 607 -8.76 94.66 -47.20
CA CYS A 607 -9.78 94.18 -46.27
C CYS A 607 -9.98 92.66 -46.41
N ASN A 608 -9.84 91.92 -45.31
CA ASN A 608 -9.93 90.46 -45.28
C ASN A 608 -11.38 90.02 -45.53
N PRO A 609 -11.68 89.21 -46.56
CA PRO A 609 -13.05 88.88 -46.95
C PRO A 609 -13.81 88.00 -45.93
N ILE A 610 -13.12 87.43 -44.94
CA ILE A 610 -13.72 86.60 -43.88
C ILE A 610 -14.05 87.47 -42.66
N GLY A 611 -13.12 88.30 -42.18
CA GLY A 611 -13.29 89.09 -40.95
C GLY A 611 -13.81 90.52 -41.13
N SER A 612 -13.77 91.07 -42.35
CA SER A 612 -14.41 92.37 -42.66
C SER A 612 -15.89 92.22 -43.04
N LEU A 613 -16.62 93.34 -43.00
CA LEU A 613 -17.98 93.48 -43.51
C LEU A 613 -18.02 93.83 -45.01
N SER A 614 -16.97 94.46 -45.55
CA SER A 614 -16.85 94.79 -46.98
C SER A 614 -15.39 94.92 -47.44
N GLN A 615 -15.16 94.77 -48.75
CA GLN A 615 -13.82 94.80 -49.35
C GLN A 615 -13.30 96.21 -49.74
N SER A 616 -14.11 97.26 -49.54
CA SER A 616 -13.75 98.64 -49.87
C SER A 616 -13.09 99.35 -48.69
N CYS A 617 -11.92 99.95 -48.91
CA CYS A 617 -11.17 100.69 -47.88
C CYS A 617 -11.20 102.21 -48.07
N THR A 618 -10.88 102.95 -47.00
CA THR A 618 -10.94 104.42 -46.97
C THR A 618 -9.84 105.10 -47.79
N LYS A 619 -10.19 106.12 -48.60
CA LYS A 619 -9.28 106.78 -49.58
C LYS A 619 -8.04 107.48 -48.99
N LEU A 620 -8.02 107.69 -47.68
CA LEU A 620 -6.86 108.17 -46.90
C LEU A 620 -6.71 107.20 -45.73
N GLY A 621 -5.51 106.64 -45.54
CA GLY A 621 -5.20 105.70 -44.46
C GLY A 621 -5.61 104.24 -44.73
N GLY A 622 -6.68 103.96 -45.48
CA GLY A 622 -6.96 102.61 -45.99
C GLY A 622 -7.64 101.62 -45.04
N PHE A 623 -8.26 102.08 -43.95
CA PHE A 623 -8.96 101.23 -42.97
C PHE A 623 -10.24 100.56 -43.53
N CYS A 624 -10.60 99.42 -42.95
CA CYS A 624 -11.77 98.57 -43.23
C CYS A 624 -12.73 98.44 -42.02
N GLU A 625 -13.95 97.95 -42.23
CA GLU A 625 -14.95 97.68 -41.16
C GLU A 625 -15.00 96.19 -40.79
N CYS A 626 -15.00 95.87 -39.48
CA CYS A 626 -14.75 94.51 -38.97
C CYS A 626 -15.98 93.84 -38.31
N LYS A 627 -15.98 92.50 -38.26
CA LYS A 627 -16.98 91.67 -37.56
C LYS A 627 -16.76 91.61 -36.04
N LEU A 628 -17.71 90.99 -35.32
CA LEU A 628 -17.64 90.86 -33.87
C LEU A 628 -16.38 90.09 -33.44
N ASN A 629 -15.69 90.62 -32.42
CA ASN A 629 -14.40 90.12 -31.92
C ASN A 629 -13.28 90.06 -32.97
N VAL A 630 -13.41 90.77 -34.10
CA VAL A 630 -12.35 90.97 -35.10
C VAL A 630 -11.88 92.43 -35.05
N ILE A 631 -10.56 92.61 -35.10
CA ILE A 631 -9.88 93.90 -35.05
C ILE A 631 -8.78 93.97 -36.12
N GLY A 632 -8.05 95.10 -36.14
CA GLY A 632 -6.97 95.36 -37.08
C GLY A 632 -7.45 96.15 -38.30
N HIS A 633 -6.52 96.87 -38.92
CA HIS A 633 -6.76 97.77 -40.05
C HIS A 633 -7.44 97.07 -41.24
N CYS A 634 -7.06 95.81 -41.49
CA CYS A 634 -7.59 94.95 -42.54
C CYS A 634 -8.67 93.95 -42.04
N CYS A 635 -9.06 93.98 -40.77
CA CYS A 635 -10.02 93.04 -40.15
C CYS A 635 -9.65 91.56 -40.30
N ASP A 636 -8.38 91.25 -40.02
CA ASP A 636 -7.74 89.94 -40.20
C ASP A 636 -7.33 89.25 -38.89
N THR A 637 -7.53 89.93 -37.75
CA THR A 637 -6.95 89.53 -36.45
C THR A 637 -8.05 89.46 -35.38
N CYS A 638 -8.04 88.43 -34.53
CA CYS A 638 -8.98 88.34 -33.42
C CYS A 638 -8.70 89.39 -32.33
N ALA A 639 -9.74 89.80 -31.60
CA ALA A 639 -9.59 90.60 -30.40
C ALA A 639 -8.81 89.84 -29.31
N PRO A 640 -8.11 90.53 -28.39
CA PRO A 640 -7.59 89.90 -27.17
C PRO A 640 -8.69 89.14 -26.42
N LEU A 641 -8.32 88.06 -25.73
CA LEU A 641 -9.24 87.11 -25.07
C LEU A 641 -10.14 86.32 -26.05
N THR A 642 -9.88 86.35 -27.37
CA THR A 642 -10.63 85.57 -28.37
C THR A 642 -9.74 84.89 -29.41
N PHE A 643 -10.23 83.78 -30.01
CA PHE A 643 -9.53 82.91 -30.94
C PHE A 643 -10.45 82.35 -32.05
N ASP A 644 -9.89 81.53 -32.95
CA ASP A 644 -10.60 80.82 -34.03
C ASP A 644 -11.31 81.79 -35.00
N PHE A 645 -10.49 82.50 -35.77
CA PHE A 645 -10.91 83.47 -36.78
C PHE A 645 -11.73 82.80 -37.89
N GLY A 646 -13.06 82.91 -37.79
CA GLY A 646 -14.03 82.29 -38.68
C GLY A 646 -14.95 83.28 -39.40
N PRO A 647 -15.88 82.79 -40.24
CA PRO A 647 -16.83 83.62 -40.99
C PRO A 647 -17.77 84.43 -40.09
N ASP A 648 -17.98 83.99 -38.84
CA ASP A 648 -18.86 84.63 -37.85
C ASP A 648 -18.11 85.58 -36.88
N GLY A 649 -16.78 85.67 -36.96
CA GLY A 649 -15.92 86.39 -36.01
C GLY A 649 -14.99 85.46 -35.22
N CYS A 650 -14.67 85.84 -33.98
CA CYS A 650 -13.81 85.07 -33.07
C CYS A 650 -14.50 84.69 -31.74
N LYS A 651 -14.14 83.53 -31.17
CA LYS A 651 -14.73 82.89 -29.98
C LYS A 651 -13.94 83.21 -28.70
N PRO A 652 -14.57 83.30 -27.51
CA PRO A 652 -13.87 83.60 -26.25
C PRO A 652 -12.92 82.49 -25.80
N CYS A 653 -11.79 82.86 -25.19
CA CYS A 653 -10.76 81.92 -24.72
C CYS A 653 -11.25 80.95 -23.63
N GLU A 654 -11.96 81.47 -22.63
CA GLU A 654 -12.46 80.74 -21.45
C GLU A 654 -11.35 79.99 -20.67
N CYS A 655 -10.28 80.68 -20.29
CA CYS A 655 -9.21 80.13 -19.45
C CYS A 655 -9.64 80.05 -17.98
N ASP A 656 -9.36 78.95 -17.29
CA ASP A 656 -9.58 78.83 -15.85
C ASP A 656 -8.61 79.74 -15.07
N PRO A 657 -9.09 80.63 -14.18
CA PRO A 657 -8.25 81.62 -13.50
C PRO A 657 -7.39 81.03 -12.36
N GLN A 658 -7.61 79.79 -11.95
CA GLN A 658 -6.82 79.09 -10.94
C GLN A 658 -5.69 78.27 -11.58
N GLY A 659 -5.91 77.69 -12.76
CA GLY A 659 -4.93 76.87 -13.47
C GLY A 659 -4.19 77.59 -14.61
N SER A 660 -4.71 78.69 -15.16
CA SER A 660 -4.00 79.51 -16.16
C SER A 660 -3.17 80.64 -15.53
N MET A 661 -2.13 81.08 -16.24
CA MET A 661 -1.32 82.26 -15.92
C MET A 661 -1.90 83.56 -16.49
N SER A 662 -2.86 83.46 -17.43
CA SER A 662 -3.48 84.59 -18.13
C SER A 662 -4.79 84.14 -18.78
N GLU A 663 -5.75 85.06 -18.85
CA GLU A 663 -7.01 84.88 -19.58
C GLU A 663 -6.83 84.95 -21.11
N LEU A 664 -5.64 85.36 -21.59
CA LEU A 664 -5.28 85.33 -23.01
C LEU A 664 -4.85 83.92 -23.45
N CYS A 665 -5.40 83.48 -24.57
CA CYS A 665 -5.09 82.21 -25.24
C CYS A 665 -4.47 82.43 -26.64
N ASP A 666 -3.89 81.37 -27.21
CA ASP A 666 -3.48 81.30 -28.63
C ASP A 666 -4.67 81.66 -29.54
N GLN A 667 -4.53 82.72 -30.35
CA GLN A 667 -5.62 83.28 -31.16
C GLN A 667 -6.08 82.38 -32.32
N VAL A 668 -5.42 81.25 -32.58
CA VAL A 668 -5.81 80.26 -33.60
C VAL A 668 -6.39 79.01 -32.96
N ARG A 669 -5.74 78.47 -31.91
CA ARG A 669 -6.11 77.19 -31.27
C ARG A 669 -6.95 77.32 -30.01
N GLY A 670 -7.00 78.51 -29.41
CA GLY A 670 -7.69 78.74 -28.14
C GLY A 670 -6.99 78.14 -26.92
N GLN A 671 -5.71 77.79 -27.02
CA GLN A 671 -4.92 77.21 -25.93
C GLN A 671 -4.49 78.31 -24.95
N CYS A 672 -4.94 78.21 -23.70
CA CYS A 672 -4.54 79.10 -22.62
C CYS A 672 -3.12 78.80 -22.12
N ALA A 673 -2.45 79.80 -21.52
CA ALA A 673 -1.12 79.64 -20.94
C ALA A 673 -1.22 79.01 -19.54
N CYS A 674 -0.95 77.71 -19.41
CA CYS A 674 -1.16 76.98 -18.17
C CYS A 674 -0.04 77.19 -17.14
N ARG A 675 -0.39 77.15 -15.85
CA ARG A 675 0.58 77.13 -14.74
C ARG A 675 1.40 75.85 -14.77
N LEU A 676 2.54 75.86 -14.11
CA LEU A 676 3.43 74.70 -14.02
C LEU A 676 2.66 73.49 -13.45
N ARG A 677 2.68 72.35 -14.16
CA ARG A 677 1.94 71.10 -13.88
C ARG A 677 0.42 71.15 -14.11
N VAL A 678 -0.10 72.20 -14.74
CA VAL A 678 -1.50 72.29 -15.23
C VAL A 678 -1.54 72.07 -16.74
N THR A 679 -2.60 71.45 -17.26
CA THR A 679 -2.78 71.11 -18.67
C THR A 679 -4.24 71.30 -19.15
N GLY A 680 -4.48 71.02 -20.43
CA GLY A 680 -5.79 71.16 -21.10
C GLY A 680 -5.95 72.53 -21.79
N ARG A 681 -6.91 72.64 -22.72
CA ARG A 681 -7.12 73.88 -23.52
C ARG A 681 -7.36 75.09 -22.62
N GLN A 682 -8.15 74.90 -21.58
CA GLN A 682 -8.57 75.94 -20.63
C GLN A 682 -7.70 75.98 -19.37
N CYS A 683 -6.66 75.12 -19.28
CA CYS A 683 -5.80 74.95 -18.11
C CYS A 683 -6.57 74.56 -16.84
N ASN A 684 -7.39 73.52 -16.93
CA ASN A 684 -8.37 73.12 -15.90
C ASN A 684 -8.18 71.69 -15.36
N HIS A 685 -7.07 71.02 -15.72
CA HIS A 685 -6.69 69.68 -15.24
C HIS A 685 -5.19 69.64 -14.89
N CYS A 686 -4.75 68.66 -14.10
CA CYS A 686 -3.32 68.47 -13.83
C CYS A 686 -2.61 67.71 -14.95
N GLN A 687 -1.32 67.98 -15.12
CA GLN A 687 -0.46 67.26 -16.05
C GLN A 687 -0.19 65.84 -15.53
N ASN A 688 -0.11 64.84 -16.43
CA ASN A 688 0.20 63.45 -16.08
C ASN A 688 1.40 63.36 -15.10
N GLY A 689 1.23 62.64 -14.00
CA GLY A 689 2.17 62.61 -12.88
C GLY A 689 1.85 63.59 -11.74
N PHE A 690 0.74 64.32 -11.84
CA PHE A 690 0.27 65.28 -10.83
C PHE A 690 -1.26 65.21 -10.62
N TRP A 691 -1.72 65.48 -9.39
CA TRP A 691 -3.13 65.40 -8.93
C TRP A 691 -3.48 66.55 -7.96
N ASP A 692 -4.75 66.68 -7.53
CA ASP A 692 -5.25 67.81 -6.69
C ASP A 692 -5.19 69.17 -7.42
N PHE A 693 -6.02 69.36 -8.45
CA PHE A 693 -6.20 70.65 -9.13
C PHE A 693 -6.88 71.67 -8.18
N PRO A 694 -6.40 72.93 -8.07
CA PRO A 694 -5.43 73.62 -8.93
C PRO A 694 -3.96 73.55 -8.46
N PHE A 695 -3.65 72.78 -7.43
CA PHE A 695 -2.31 72.75 -6.82
C PHE A 695 -1.33 71.77 -7.50
N CYS A 696 -1.85 70.72 -8.16
CA CYS A 696 -1.10 69.76 -8.95
C CYS A 696 0.16 69.22 -8.24
N ARG A 697 -0.11 68.50 -7.14
CA ARG A 697 0.89 67.78 -6.31
C ARG A 697 1.43 66.58 -7.08
N PRO A 698 2.72 66.21 -6.90
CA PRO A 698 3.26 65.01 -7.53
C PRO A 698 2.55 63.75 -7.03
N CYS A 699 2.45 62.73 -7.89
CA CYS A 699 2.05 61.40 -7.50
C CYS A 699 3.07 60.77 -6.53
N GLU A 700 2.64 60.34 -5.35
CA GLU A 700 3.52 59.74 -4.32
C GLU A 700 3.58 58.22 -4.48
N CYS A 701 4.10 57.75 -5.62
CA CYS A 701 4.08 56.34 -6.04
C CYS A 701 5.37 55.54 -5.75
N ASN A 702 6.16 55.97 -4.75
CA ASN A 702 7.41 55.31 -4.33
C ASN A 702 8.43 55.00 -5.46
N GLY A 703 8.37 55.71 -6.59
CA GLY A 703 9.20 55.45 -7.79
C GLY A 703 8.75 54.24 -8.64
N LEU A 704 7.64 53.59 -8.27
CA LEU A 704 7.10 52.38 -8.89
C LEU A 704 5.97 52.67 -9.89
N SER A 705 5.46 53.90 -9.95
CA SER A 705 4.74 54.43 -11.11
C SER A 705 5.04 55.91 -11.31
N ASP A 706 4.87 56.38 -12.55
CA ASP A 706 4.97 57.80 -12.93
C ASP A 706 3.57 58.43 -13.18
N VAL A 707 2.49 57.69 -12.91
CA VAL A 707 1.10 58.10 -13.17
C VAL A 707 0.21 57.73 -11.98
N CYS A 708 -0.64 58.66 -11.57
CA CYS A 708 -1.71 58.45 -10.60
C CYS A 708 -3.02 59.04 -11.14
N ASP A 709 -4.12 58.72 -10.47
CA ASP A 709 -5.45 59.28 -10.70
C ASP A 709 -5.49 60.79 -10.38
N GLU A 710 -6.19 61.57 -11.22
CA GLU A 710 -6.14 63.04 -11.20
C GLU A 710 -6.84 63.68 -9.99
N GLU A 711 -7.83 63.00 -9.40
CA GLU A 711 -8.59 63.49 -8.24
C GLU A 711 -8.10 62.88 -6.91
N THR A 712 -7.82 61.58 -6.88
CA THR A 712 -7.50 60.83 -5.65
C THR A 712 -6.01 60.68 -5.36
N GLY A 713 -5.15 60.81 -6.38
CA GLY A 713 -3.72 60.57 -6.27
C GLY A 713 -3.31 59.09 -6.18
N GLU A 714 -4.24 58.14 -6.31
CA GLU A 714 -3.91 56.70 -6.29
C GLU A 714 -3.10 56.27 -7.52
N CYS A 715 -2.03 55.51 -7.28
CA CYS A 715 -1.04 55.17 -8.29
C CYS A 715 -1.51 54.11 -9.29
N LEU A 716 -1.50 54.48 -10.57
CA LEU A 716 -1.96 53.64 -11.67
C LEU A 716 -0.79 52.88 -12.30
N ASN A 717 -0.99 51.62 -12.69
CA ASN A 717 0.01 50.79 -13.38
C ASN A 717 1.35 50.60 -12.63
N CYS A 718 1.28 50.30 -11.32
CA CYS A 718 2.43 49.96 -10.48
C CYS A 718 3.36 48.89 -11.10
N ARG A 719 4.67 49.14 -11.08
CA ARG A 719 5.74 48.29 -11.65
C ARG A 719 6.26 47.27 -10.63
N GLU A 720 7.18 46.41 -11.06
CA GLU A 720 7.89 45.43 -10.21
C GLU A 720 6.98 44.56 -9.32
N HIS A 721 5.80 44.19 -9.83
CA HIS A 721 4.80 43.38 -9.11
C HIS A 721 4.30 44.02 -7.80
N THR A 722 4.21 45.36 -7.78
CA THR A 722 3.63 46.13 -6.66
C THR A 722 2.18 46.56 -6.91
N THR A 723 1.48 46.98 -5.85
CA THR A 723 0.07 47.39 -5.81
C THR A 723 -0.20 48.18 -4.51
N GLY A 724 -1.45 48.60 -4.30
CA GLY A 724 -1.84 49.56 -3.26
C GLY A 724 -1.78 51.01 -3.77
N PRO A 725 -2.41 51.95 -3.05
CA PRO A 725 -2.61 53.34 -3.51
C PRO A 725 -1.29 54.08 -3.77
N HIS A 726 -0.18 53.64 -3.17
CA HIS A 726 1.16 54.22 -3.35
C HIS A 726 2.17 53.23 -3.96
N CYS A 727 1.70 52.13 -4.58
CA CYS A 727 2.54 51.00 -5.00
C CYS A 727 3.38 50.41 -3.83
N ASP A 728 2.87 50.49 -2.61
CA ASP A 728 3.58 50.21 -1.35
C ASP A 728 3.60 48.72 -0.95
N ARG A 729 2.79 47.89 -1.62
CA ARG A 729 2.57 46.47 -1.29
C ARG A 729 2.90 45.59 -2.51
N CYS A 730 3.20 44.31 -2.29
CA CYS A 730 3.32 43.35 -3.39
C CYS A 730 1.96 42.82 -3.84
N VAL A 731 1.82 42.47 -5.12
CA VAL A 731 0.63 41.76 -5.64
C VAL A 731 0.54 40.36 -5.02
N GLU A 732 -0.69 39.81 -4.92
CA GLU A 732 -0.92 38.50 -4.33
C GLU A 732 -0.07 37.39 -4.97
N GLY A 733 0.71 36.69 -4.14
CA GLY A 733 1.66 35.67 -4.57
C GLY A 733 3.10 36.18 -4.68
N TYR A 734 3.38 37.41 -4.25
CA TYR A 734 4.72 37.97 -4.10
C TYR A 734 4.91 38.59 -2.71
N TYR A 735 6.16 38.71 -2.25
CA TYR A 735 6.56 39.25 -0.95
C TYR A 735 7.87 40.05 -1.04
N SER A 736 7.93 41.20 -0.36
CA SER A 736 9.14 41.95 -0.01
C SER A 736 8.75 43.10 0.95
N LYS A 737 9.63 44.09 1.15
CA LYS A 737 9.26 45.44 1.62
C LYS A 737 9.65 46.46 0.53
N PRO A 738 8.74 46.85 -0.38
CA PRO A 738 9.08 47.70 -1.54
C PRO A 738 9.79 49.02 -1.16
N ILE A 739 9.34 49.63 -0.05
CA ILE A 739 9.87 50.87 0.54
C ILE A 739 11.40 50.80 0.84
N SER A 740 11.97 49.60 0.95
CA SER A 740 13.40 49.38 1.21
C SER A 740 14.27 49.21 -0.05
N GLY A 741 13.71 49.43 -1.25
CA GLY A 741 14.42 49.23 -2.52
C GLY A 741 14.61 47.75 -2.90
N LEU A 742 13.78 46.86 -2.35
CA LEU A 742 13.77 45.43 -2.65
C LEU A 742 12.49 45.08 -3.44
N SER A 743 12.66 44.81 -4.73
CA SER A 743 11.61 44.35 -5.64
C SER A 743 10.85 43.14 -5.09
N CYS A 744 9.56 43.04 -5.40
CA CYS A 744 8.72 41.95 -4.92
C CYS A 744 9.18 40.59 -5.48
N GLN A 745 9.48 39.64 -4.59
CA GLN A 745 9.89 38.28 -4.97
C GLN A 745 8.69 37.33 -4.96
N PRO A 746 8.61 36.32 -5.83
CA PRO A 746 7.48 35.39 -5.86
C PRO A 746 7.46 34.49 -4.61
N CYS A 747 6.28 34.30 -4.03
CA CYS A 747 6.04 33.29 -3.00
C CYS A 747 6.18 31.88 -3.61
N LEU A 748 7.00 31.04 -2.99
CA LEU A 748 7.20 29.63 -3.35
C LEU A 748 6.48 28.75 -2.31
N CYS A 749 5.24 28.34 -2.64
CA CYS A 749 4.33 27.69 -1.70
C CYS A 749 3.50 26.53 -2.33
N PRO A 750 4.11 25.41 -2.76
CA PRO A 750 5.55 25.18 -2.92
C PRO A 750 6.13 25.71 -4.24
N GLU A 751 5.28 25.88 -5.27
CA GLU A 751 5.66 26.55 -6.52
C GLU A 751 5.06 27.98 -6.56
N VAL A 752 5.09 28.65 -7.72
CA VAL A 752 4.51 29.99 -7.92
C VAL A 752 3.01 29.92 -8.26
N LYS A 753 2.27 31.02 -8.01
CA LYS A 753 0.79 31.12 -8.17
C LYS A 753 0.22 30.56 -9.48
N ASN A 754 0.96 30.69 -10.59
CA ASN A 754 0.51 30.28 -11.93
C ASN A 754 0.80 28.81 -12.30
N SER A 755 1.48 28.03 -11.45
CA SER A 755 1.84 26.63 -11.73
C SER A 755 0.68 25.63 -11.58
N GLY A 756 -0.40 26.02 -10.90
CA GLY A 756 -1.40 25.07 -10.41
C GLY A 756 -0.96 24.27 -9.17
N ARG A 757 0.22 24.56 -8.59
CA ARG A 757 0.71 24.01 -7.31
C ARG A 757 1.07 25.13 -6.32
N PHE A 758 0.13 26.07 -6.12
CA PHE A 758 0.24 27.13 -5.11
C PHE A 758 -0.87 26.97 -4.07
N PHE A 759 -0.51 26.39 -2.94
CA PHE A 759 -1.44 25.94 -1.90
C PHE A 759 -1.52 26.90 -0.69
N ALA A 760 -0.95 28.10 -0.84
CA ALA A 760 -1.07 29.18 0.12
C ALA A 760 -2.12 30.24 -0.30
N THR A 761 -2.46 31.10 0.65
CA THR A 761 -3.19 32.36 0.45
C THR A 761 -2.22 33.53 0.26
N SER A 762 -1.14 33.53 1.04
CA SER A 762 -0.08 34.56 1.08
C SER A 762 1.21 33.95 1.65
N CYS A 763 2.33 34.65 1.59
CA CYS A 763 3.54 34.29 2.33
C CYS A 763 4.13 35.50 3.07
N GLN A 764 4.90 35.24 4.13
CA GLN A 764 5.52 36.25 4.99
C GLN A 764 7.02 35.96 5.14
N HIS A 765 7.82 37.00 5.31
CA HIS A 765 9.27 36.88 5.48
C HIS A 765 9.62 36.54 6.94
N ASP A 766 10.14 35.34 7.22
CA ASP A 766 10.71 35.02 8.53
C ASP A 766 12.03 35.81 8.74
N PRO A 767 12.14 36.66 9.79
CA PRO A 767 13.35 37.42 10.07
C PRO A 767 14.56 36.59 10.54
N GLN A 768 14.43 35.28 10.79
CA GLN A 768 15.56 34.41 11.17
C GLN A 768 16.07 33.51 10.04
N SER A 769 15.20 32.79 9.32
CA SER A 769 15.63 31.83 8.29
C SER A 769 15.83 32.41 6.90
N PHE A 770 15.37 33.64 6.62
CA PHE A 770 15.25 34.23 5.28
C PHE A 770 14.36 33.43 4.30
N SER A 771 13.56 32.48 4.81
CA SER A 771 12.62 31.69 4.00
C SER A 771 11.21 32.33 3.99
N PRO A 772 10.46 32.26 2.87
CA PRO A 772 9.05 32.63 2.86
C PRO A 772 8.23 31.60 3.65
N THR A 773 7.67 32.02 4.78
CA THR A 773 6.69 31.24 5.55
C THR A 773 5.33 31.36 4.87
N CYS A 774 4.77 30.24 4.41
CA CYS A 774 3.52 30.24 3.65
C CYS A 774 2.28 30.12 4.54
N ASN A 775 1.29 31.00 4.34
CA ASN A 775 -0.01 30.93 5.01
C ASN A 775 -0.92 29.98 4.22
N CYS A 776 -0.95 28.71 4.63
CA CYS A 776 -1.61 27.64 3.88
C CYS A 776 -3.13 27.79 3.76
N ARG A 777 -3.68 27.18 2.70
CA ARG A 777 -5.12 26.99 2.53
C ARG A 777 -5.61 25.87 3.44
N GLU A 778 -6.91 25.84 3.69
CA GLU A 778 -7.58 24.78 4.44
C GLU A 778 -7.21 23.39 3.87
N GLY A 779 -6.90 22.44 4.75
CA GLY A 779 -6.43 21.10 4.38
C GLY A 779 -4.95 20.98 4.01
N HIS A 780 -4.18 22.08 3.92
CA HIS A 780 -2.75 22.07 3.61
C HIS A 780 -1.88 22.53 4.80
N THR A 781 -0.68 21.97 4.93
CA THR A 781 0.28 22.26 6.01
C THR A 781 1.74 22.13 5.53
N GLY A 782 2.70 22.44 6.41
CA GLY A 782 4.12 22.52 6.12
C GLY A 782 4.58 23.95 5.77
N PRO A 783 5.88 24.25 5.85
CA PRO A 783 6.41 25.61 5.66
C PRO A 783 6.12 26.16 4.25
N HIS A 784 5.96 25.28 3.26
CA HIS A 784 5.64 25.60 1.88
C HIS A 784 4.24 25.14 1.46
N CYS A 785 3.38 24.70 2.39
CA CYS A 785 2.06 24.12 2.09
C CYS A 785 2.12 22.89 1.17
N ASP A 786 3.24 22.18 1.25
CA ASP A 786 3.67 21.04 0.44
C ASP A 786 3.09 19.68 0.90
N ARG A 787 2.34 19.68 2.01
CA ARG A 787 1.72 18.49 2.62
C ARG A 787 0.24 18.75 2.92
N CYS A 788 -0.54 17.68 3.06
CA CYS A 788 -1.89 17.79 3.62
C CYS A 788 -1.87 17.81 5.16
N SER A 789 -2.82 18.52 5.74
CA SER A 789 -3.07 18.57 7.19
C SER A 789 -3.59 17.23 7.72
N PRO A 790 -3.52 16.99 9.04
CA PRO A 790 -4.30 15.94 9.72
C PRO A 790 -5.76 15.91 9.21
N GLY A 791 -6.31 14.71 9.04
CA GLY A 791 -7.65 14.50 8.48
C GLY A 791 -7.82 14.79 6.98
N PHE A 792 -6.76 15.18 6.24
CA PHE A 792 -6.81 15.46 4.80
C PHE A 792 -5.76 14.66 4.00
N TYR A 793 -6.07 14.37 2.73
CA TYR A 793 -5.22 13.63 1.80
C TYR A 793 -5.18 14.23 0.38
N GLY A 794 -4.09 13.98 -0.36
CA GLY A 794 -4.01 14.30 -1.78
C GLY A 794 -2.59 14.34 -2.35
N ASN A 795 -2.41 13.88 -3.59
CA ASN A 795 -1.12 13.93 -4.27
C ASN A 795 -0.82 15.33 -4.85
N LEU A 796 -0.18 16.16 -4.04
CA LEU A 796 0.20 17.54 -4.38
C LEU A 796 1.27 17.66 -5.49
N MET A 797 1.85 16.54 -5.94
CA MET A 797 2.75 16.50 -7.10
C MET A 797 1.99 16.55 -8.45
N ILE A 798 0.66 16.71 -8.45
CA ILE A 798 -0.16 16.84 -9.66
C ILE A 798 -0.66 18.31 -9.79
N PRO A 799 -0.39 19.02 -10.91
CA PRO A 799 -0.90 20.37 -11.11
C PRO A 799 -2.45 20.42 -11.03
N GLY A 800 -3.00 21.34 -10.23
CA GLY A 800 -4.44 21.47 -10.00
C GLY A 800 -5.04 20.52 -8.96
N SER A 801 -4.24 19.66 -8.33
CA SER A 801 -4.65 18.90 -7.15
C SER A 801 -4.87 19.81 -5.94
N HIS A 802 -5.59 19.32 -4.94
CA HIS A 802 -5.79 19.95 -3.63
C HIS A 802 -6.02 18.86 -2.59
N CYS A 803 -5.72 19.15 -1.32
CA CYS A 803 -6.02 18.26 -0.23
C CYS A 803 -7.54 18.16 -0.02
N LYS A 804 -8.05 16.94 0.19
CA LYS A 804 -9.46 16.62 0.45
C LYS A 804 -9.59 15.99 1.82
N GLN A 805 -10.72 16.16 2.49
CA GLN A 805 -10.98 15.46 3.75
C GLN A 805 -10.97 13.94 3.54
N CYS A 806 -10.36 13.20 4.45
CA CYS A 806 -10.28 11.74 4.36
C CYS A 806 -11.70 11.11 4.45
N PRO A 807 -12.07 10.20 3.53
CA PRO A 807 -13.43 9.64 3.42
C PRO A 807 -13.75 8.58 4.50
N CYS A 808 -13.49 8.89 5.77
CA CYS A 808 -13.51 7.96 6.89
C CYS A 808 -14.85 7.90 7.66
N ASN A 809 -15.97 8.28 7.03
CA ASN A 809 -17.31 8.31 7.63
C ASN A 809 -17.42 9.03 9.00
N SER A 810 -16.55 10.03 9.26
CA SER A 810 -16.40 10.71 10.56
C SER A 810 -16.02 9.78 11.73
N ASN A 811 -15.34 8.67 11.45
CA ASN A 811 -14.88 7.68 12.42
C ASN A 811 -13.37 7.73 12.67
N ILE A 812 -12.77 8.92 12.55
CA ILE A 812 -11.37 9.22 12.88
C ILE A 812 -11.31 10.50 13.71
N ASP A 813 -10.20 10.71 14.42
CA ASP A 813 -9.86 12.04 14.93
C ASP A 813 -9.33 12.90 13.77
N PRO A 814 -9.92 14.07 13.46
CA PRO A 814 -9.44 14.92 12.37
C PRO A 814 -8.15 15.67 12.70
N ASP A 815 -7.77 15.81 13.98
CA ASP A 815 -6.56 16.52 14.40
C ASP A 815 -5.32 15.60 14.51
N ASP A 816 -5.51 14.27 14.46
CA ASP A 816 -4.42 13.27 14.50
C ASP A 816 -3.75 13.10 13.10
N PRO A 817 -2.43 13.37 12.97
CA PRO A 817 -1.71 13.20 11.70
C PRO A 817 -1.61 11.75 11.21
N ASP A 818 -1.75 10.76 12.11
CA ASP A 818 -1.70 9.33 11.80
C ASP A 818 -3.13 8.72 11.67
N ALA A 819 -4.16 9.55 11.56
CA ALA A 819 -5.56 9.12 11.42
C ALA A 819 -5.88 8.47 10.05
N CYS A 820 -5.32 9.01 8.97
CA CYS A 820 -5.49 8.56 7.60
C CYS A 820 -4.23 8.84 6.77
N ASP A 821 -4.00 8.06 5.72
CA ASP A 821 -2.86 8.26 4.84
C ASP A 821 -3.03 9.55 4.01
N SER A 822 -2.09 10.48 4.21
CA SER A 822 -2.10 11.81 3.58
C SER A 822 -1.94 11.82 2.04
N LEU A 823 -1.69 10.67 1.40
CA LEU A 823 -1.57 10.55 -0.06
C LEU A 823 -2.76 9.81 -0.69
N THR A 824 -3.22 8.72 -0.07
CA THR A 824 -4.29 7.84 -0.60
C THR A 824 -5.67 8.13 -0.02
N GLY A 825 -5.75 8.66 1.20
CA GLY A 825 -7.00 8.86 1.94
C GLY A 825 -7.53 7.59 2.61
N GLU A 826 -6.72 6.54 2.70
CA GLU A 826 -7.07 5.32 3.44
C GLU A 826 -7.02 5.56 4.95
N CYS A 827 -8.06 5.14 5.66
CA CYS A 827 -8.21 5.41 7.10
C CYS A 827 -7.43 4.41 7.94
N LEU A 828 -6.50 4.90 8.76
CA LEU A 828 -5.55 4.09 9.51
C LEU A 828 -6.04 3.84 10.95
N GLN A 829 -6.55 4.87 11.63
CA GLN A 829 -7.00 4.79 13.03
C GLN A 829 -8.51 4.96 13.18
N CYS A 830 -9.27 3.92 12.80
CA CYS A 830 -10.72 3.91 12.95
C CYS A 830 -11.16 3.83 14.43
N LEU A 831 -11.86 4.88 14.88
CA LEU A 831 -12.53 5.03 16.17
C LEU A 831 -13.86 4.24 16.23
N HIS A 832 -14.68 4.46 17.27
CA HIS A 832 -16.05 3.92 17.42
C HIS A 832 -16.23 2.42 17.14
N ASN A 833 -15.18 1.63 17.35
CA ASN A 833 -15.11 0.21 16.99
C ASN A 833 -15.40 -0.09 15.50
N THR A 834 -14.94 0.76 14.59
CA THR A 834 -15.10 0.60 13.13
C THR A 834 -13.79 0.19 12.42
N THR A 835 -13.87 -0.28 11.17
CA THR A 835 -12.72 -0.78 10.38
C THR A 835 -12.98 -0.70 8.88
N GLY A 836 -11.96 -1.04 8.09
CA GLY A 836 -11.94 -0.93 6.63
C GLY A 836 -11.36 0.40 6.15
N PRO A 837 -11.01 0.52 4.85
CA PRO A 837 -10.26 1.66 4.31
C PRO A 837 -10.98 3.00 4.39
N HIS A 838 -12.28 2.99 4.73
CA HIS A 838 -13.14 4.15 4.92
C HIS A 838 -13.84 4.13 6.30
N CYS A 839 -13.35 3.31 7.24
CA CYS A 839 -14.00 3.04 8.53
C CYS A 839 -15.49 2.66 8.41
N GLN A 840 -15.84 1.94 7.35
CA GLN A 840 -17.23 1.69 6.92
C GLN A 840 -17.87 0.42 7.51
N ASN A 841 -17.07 -0.46 8.13
CA ASN A 841 -17.51 -1.72 8.74
C ASN A 841 -17.31 -1.66 10.27
N CYS A 842 -17.95 -2.53 11.04
CA CYS A 842 -17.59 -2.72 12.46
C CYS A 842 -16.33 -3.60 12.59
N LYS A 843 -15.49 -3.37 13.62
CA LYS A 843 -14.32 -4.22 13.92
C LYS A 843 -14.76 -5.67 14.14
N PRO A 844 -13.94 -6.69 13.77
CA PRO A 844 -14.25 -8.08 14.05
C PRO A 844 -14.56 -8.28 15.54
N GLY A 845 -15.73 -8.85 15.84
CA GLY A 845 -16.24 -8.95 17.22
C GLY A 845 -17.20 -7.83 17.63
N TYR A 846 -17.54 -6.93 16.70
CA TYR A 846 -18.56 -5.89 16.87
C TYR A 846 -19.57 -5.91 15.71
N CYS A 847 -20.83 -5.57 16.00
CA CYS A 847 -21.93 -5.55 15.04
C CYS A 847 -22.77 -4.26 15.15
N GLY A 848 -23.36 -3.84 14.04
CA GLY A 848 -24.19 -2.64 13.94
C GLY A 848 -23.98 -1.89 12.63
N ASN A 849 -23.99 -0.56 12.71
CA ASN A 849 -23.77 0.36 11.59
C ASN A 849 -22.66 1.35 11.96
N ALA A 850 -21.51 1.21 11.29
CA ALA A 850 -20.34 2.05 11.49
C ALA A 850 -20.59 3.54 11.17
N VAL A 851 -21.44 3.84 10.18
CA VAL A 851 -21.76 5.23 9.76
C VAL A 851 -22.60 5.96 10.81
N SER A 852 -23.30 5.23 11.70
CA SER A 852 -23.99 5.80 12.86
C SER A 852 -23.31 5.47 14.19
N GLN A 853 -22.01 5.16 14.17
CA GLN A 853 -21.13 4.99 15.34
C GLN A 853 -21.64 3.98 16.39
N ASN A 854 -22.50 3.04 16.00
CA ASN A 854 -23.24 2.18 16.93
C ASN A 854 -22.77 0.72 16.98
N CYS A 855 -21.52 0.44 16.58
CA CYS A 855 -20.88 -0.87 16.64
C CYS A 855 -20.77 -1.38 18.10
N LYS A 856 -21.63 -2.35 18.45
CA LYS A 856 -21.71 -3.00 19.78
C LYS A 856 -20.98 -4.33 19.78
N GLU A 857 -20.47 -4.75 20.94
CA GLU A 857 -19.71 -6.00 21.07
C GLU A 857 -20.61 -7.25 20.92
N CYS A 858 -20.14 -8.23 20.15
CA CYS A 858 -20.80 -9.51 19.87
C CYS A 858 -20.94 -10.35 21.15
N SER A 859 -22.13 -10.33 21.77
CA SER A 859 -22.41 -10.97 23.06
C SER A 859 -22.77 -12.46 22.96
N CYS A 860 -21.97 -13.25 22.21
CA CYS A 860 -22.23 -14.66 21.93
C CYS A 860 -22.03 -15.59 23.13
N ASP A 861 -22.90 -16.60 23.28
CA ASP A 861 -22.72 -17.67 24.28
C ASP A 861 -21.64 -18.66 23.81
N ARG A 862 -20.46 -18.58 24.43
CA ARG A 862 -19.28 -19.41 24.11
C ARG A 862 -19.52 -20.92 24.19
N ARG A 863 -20.57 -21.39 24.89
CA ARG A 863 -20.95 -22.80 24.92
C ARG A 863 -21.57 -23.25 23.59
N GLY A 864 -22.40 -22.41 23.01
CA GLY A 864 -23.17 -22.69 21.79
C GLY A 864 -22.57 -22.14 20.51
N THR A 865 -21.66 -21.17 20.57
CA THR A 865 -20.88 -20.67 19.42
C THR A 865 -19.67 -21.56 19.11
N GLU A 866 -19.26 -21.63 17.84
CA GLU A 866 -18.08 -22.40 17.42
C GLU A 866 -16.78 -21.94 18.12
N VAL A 867 -15.97 -22.91 18.58
CA VAL A 867 -14.75 -22.64 19.36
C VAL A 867 -13.73 -21.78 18.60
N THR A 868 -13.60 -21.99 17.29
CA THR A 868 -12.73 -21.20 16.39
C THR A 868 -13.17 -19.75 16.23
N GLN A 869 -14.44 -19.44 16.53
CA GLN A 869 -15.05 -18.13 16.37
C GLN A 869 -15.16 -17.35 17.69
N CYS A 870 -14.82 -17.99 18.82
CA CYS A 870 -14.76 -17.37 20.15
C CYS A 870 -13.36 -17.56 20.79
N PRO A 871 -12.32 -16.82 20.34
CA PRO A 871 -10.98 -16.97 20.91
C PRO A 871 -10.91 -16.64 22.40
N LEU A 872 -10.04 -17.34 23.12
CA LEU A 872 -9.76 -17.06 24.53
C LEU A 872 -9.05 -15.71 24.66
N GLY A 873 -9.73 -14.74 25.28
CA GLY A 873 -9.21 -13.39 25.52
C GLY A 873 -9.72 -12.30 24.57
N SER A 874 -10.59 -12.61 23.60
CA SER A 874 -11.22 -11.61 22.72
C SER A 874 -12.75 -11.67 22.76
N PRO A 875 -13.45 -10.68 22.18
CA PRO A 875 -14.86 -10.84 21.79
C PRO A 875 -15.01 -12.03 20.83
N CYS A 876 -16.23 -12.58 20.76
CA CYS A 876 -16.56 -13.60 19.75
C CYS A 876 -16.87 -12.94 18.40
N PHE A 877 -16.52 -13.59 17.29
CA PHE A 877 -16.87 -13.10 15.96
C PHE A 877 -18.34 -13.43 15.66
N CYS A 878 -19.12 -12.41 15.32
CA CYS A 878 -20.51 -12.51 14.85
C CYS A 878 -20.70 -11.71 13.57
N ASP A 879 -21.83 -11.89 12.89
CA ASP A 879 -22.15 -11.11 11.69
C ASP A 879 -22.19 -9.60 11.99
N GLN A 880 -21.44 -8.83 11.19
CA GLN A 880 -21.20 -7.41 11.45
C GLN A 880 -22.45 -6.54 11.32
N SER A 881 -23.53 -7.02 10.69
CA SER A 881 -24.74 -6.25 10.42
C SER A 881 -25.94 -6.65 11.30
N THR A 882 -26.08 -7.95 11.59
CA THR A 882 -27.22 -8.54 12.30
C THR A 882 -26.88 -8.95 13.74
N GLY A 883 -25.60 -9.11 14.06
CA GLY A 883 -25.14 -9.66 15.34
C GLY A 883 -25.29 -11.17 15.47
N GLN A 884 -25.68 -11.89 14.41
CA GLN A 884 -25.84 -13.35 14.45
C GLN A 884 -24.49 -14.05 14.69
N CYS A 885 -24.40 -14.76 15.81
CA CYS A 885 -23.24 -15.58 16.16
C CYS A 885 -23.22 -16.90 15.36
N PRO A 886 -22.04 -17.45 15.01
CA PRO A 886 -21.91 -18.72 14.31
C PRO A 886 -22.14 -19.90 15.27
N CYS A 887 -23.36 -20.42 15.27
CA CYS A 887 -23.79 -21.45 16.21
C CYS A 887 -23.29 -22.84 15.81
N ARG A 888 -22.92 -23.66 16.81
CA ARG A 888 -22.65 -25.08 16.64
C ARG A 888 -23.90 -25.81 16.17
N ARG A 889 -23.70 -26.96 15.53
CA ARG A 889 -24.80 -27.85 15.09
C ARG A 889 -25.75 -28.18 16.26
N GLY A 890 -27.06 -28.03 16.05
CA GLY A 890 -28.07 -28.24 17.08
C GLY A 890 -28.25 -27.08 18.07
N VAL A 891 -27.67 -25.90 17.80
CA VAL A 891 -27.78 -24.68 18.61
C VAL A 891 -28.40 -23.56 17.77
N VAL A 892 -29.31 -22.79 18.35
CA VAL A 892 -30.09 -21.73 17.70
C VAL A 892 -30.12 -20.42 18.50
N GLY A 893 -30.63 -19.36 17.85
CA GLY A 893 -30.74 -18.01 18.41
C GLY A 893 -29.58 -17.09 18.00
N VAL A 894 -29.81 -15.78 18.07
CA VAL A 894 -28.82 -14.75 17.65
C VAL A 894 -27.52 -14.89 18.43
N LEU A 895 -27.59 -15.26 19.71
CA LEU A 895 -26.46 -15.42 20.62
C LEU A 895 -26.03 -16.89 20.80
N CYS A 896 -26.60 -17.84 20.06
CA CYS A 896 -26.36 -19.29 20.21
C CYS A 896 -26.60 -19.83 21.64
N ASN A 897 -27.63 -19.33 22.33
CA ASN A 897 -27.86 -19.59 23.75
C ASN A 897 -28.95 -20.64 24.03
N GLN A 898 -29.44 -21.35 23.01
CA GLN A 898 -30.50 -22.36 23.14
C GLN A 898 -30.26 -23.55 22.20
N CYS A 899 -30.63 -24.77 22.61
CA CYS A 899 -30.64 -25.92 21.71
C CYS A 899 -31.80 -25.85 20.72
N GLU A 900 -31.58 -26.36 19.51
CA GLU A 900 -32.61 -26.59 18.50
C GLU A 900 -33.64 -27.62 19.00
N ASP A 901 -34.86 -27.63 18.43
CA ASP A 901 -35.85 -28.66 18.77
C ASP A 901 -35.36 -30.03 18.27
N GLY A 902 -35.32 -31.03 19.14
CA GLY A 902 -34.61 -32.29 18.89
C GLY A 902 -33.17 -32.33 19.44
N TYR A 903 -32.71 -31.29 20.14
CA TYR A 903 -31.42 -31.25 20.83
C TYR A 903 -31.53 -30.72 22.29
N TRP A 904 -30.57 -31.08 23.13
CA TRP A 904 -30.52 -30.79 24.57
C TRP A 904 -29.09 -30.62 25.09
N ASN A 905 -28.90 -30.18 26.34
CA ASN A 905 -27.60 -30.05 27.03
C ASN A 905 -26.59 -29.12 26.32
N LEU A 906 -26.84 -27.82 26.38
CA LEU A 906 -25.94 -26.77 25.88
C LEU A 906 -24.56 -26.76 26.58
N ASP A 907 -24.50 -27.19 27.84
CA ASP A 907 -23.28 -27.25 28.66
C ASP A 907 -22.39 -28.47 28.37
N GLY A 908 -22.80 -29.35 27.45
CA GLY A 908 -21.99 -30.48 27.00
C GLY A 908 -20.70 -30.05 26.28
N VAL A 909 -19.66 -30.88 26.36
CA VAL A 909 -18.33 -30.60 25.76
C VAL A 909 -18.41 -30.21 24.27
N SER A 910 -19.31 -30.85 23.53
CA SER A 910 -19.56 -30.60 22.10
C SER A 910 -20.53 -29.43 21.84
N GLY A 911 -21.19 -28.89 22.86
CA GLY A 911 -22.46 -28.17 22.73
C GLY A 911 -23.66 -29.14 22.75
N CYS A 912 -24.82 -28.67 22.28
CA CYS A 912 -26.07 -29.43 22.32
C CYS A 912 -25.98 -30.80 21.63
N GLN A 913 -26.49 -31.82 22.32
CA GLN A 913 -26.55 -33.21 21.89
C GLN A 913 -27.94 -33.52 21.32
N SER A 914 -28.04 -34.43 20.35
CA SER A 914 -29.35 -34.87 19.84
C SER A 914 -30.13 -35.59 20.95
N CYS A 915 -31.45 -35.40 20.98
CA CYS A 915 -32.36 -36.16 21.85
C CYS A 915 -32.21 -37.67 21.61
N ASN A 916 -32.23 -38.04 20.32
CA ASN A 916 -32.33 -39.42 19.81
C ASN A 916 -33.47 -40.19 20.52
N CYS A 917 -34.71 -39.66 20.47
CA CYS A 917 -35.88 -40.40 20.95
C CYS A 917 -36.21 -41.55 19.99
N ASP A 918 -36.69 -42.67 20.52
CA ASP A 918 -37.13 -43.80 19.70
C ASP A 918 -38.32 -43.40 18.81
N PRO A 919 -38.27 -43.65 17.48
CA PRO A 919 -39.27 -43.17 16.53
C PRO A 919 -40.60 -43.94 16.56
N VAL A 920 -40.74 -44.98 17.38
CA VAL A 920 -41.97 -45.77 17.56
C VAL A 920 -42.52 -45.60 18.97
N ASN A 921 -41.65 -45.60 19.98
CA ASN A 921 -42.01 -45.61 21.40
C ASN A 921 -42.09 -44.19 22.01
N SER A 922 -41.63 -43.16 21.30
CA SER A 922 -41.81 -41.75 21.70
C SER A 922 -42.91 -41.03 20.88
N LEU A 923 -43.62 -40.13 21.54
CA LEU A 923 -44.65 -39.26 20.95
C LEU A 923 -44.06 -38.18 20.02
N SER A 924 -42.77 -37.87 20.17
CA SER A 924 -42.06 -36.83 19.43
C SER A 924 -40.56 -36.89 19.75
N ASN A 925 -39.70 -36.60 18.76
CA ASN A 925 -38.25 -36.43 18.98
C ASN A 925 -37.88 -35.11 19.68
N ILE A 926 -38.86 -34.25 20.02
CA ILE A 926 -38.63 -33.00 20.78
C ILE A 926 -38.57 -33.34 22.27
N CYS A 927 -37.36 -33.60 22.77
CA CYS A 927 -37.09 -33.83 24.19
C CYS A 927 -36.92 -32.53 24.99
N ASN A 928 -36.87 -32.66 26.32
CA ASN A 928 -36.55 -31.55 27.23
C ASN A 928 -35.12 -31.02 26.98
N LYS A 929 -34.98 -29.72 26.68
CA LYS A 929 -33.69 -29.10 26.29
C LYS A 929 -32.61 -29.10 27.37
N VAL A 930 -32.94 -29.39 28.64
CA VAL A 930 -32.00 -29.47 29.76
C VAL A 930 -31.75 -30.92 30.19
N THR A 931 -32.79 -31.73 30.38
CA THR A 931 -32.65 -33.12 30.87
C THR A 931 -32.52 -34.17 29.77
N GLY A 932 -32.81 -33.80 28.52
CA GLY A 932 -32.79 -34.73 27.38
C GLY A 932 -33.93 -35.74 27.36
N GLN A 933 -34.89 -35.63 28.28
CA GLN A 933 -36.00 -36.57 28.43
C GLN A 933 -36.99 -36.47 27.27
N CYS A 934 -37.18 -37.59 26.57
CA CYS A 934 -38.17 -37.73 25.51
C CYS A 934 -39.59 -37.95 26.06
N PRO A 935 -40.64 -37.50 25.35
CA PRO A 935 -42.03 -37.76 25.72
C PRO A 935 -42.44 -39.18 25.28
N CYS A 936 -42.42 -40.15 26.20
CA CYS A 936 -42.68 -41.55 25.89
C CYS A 936 -44.17 -41.92 25.85
N HIS A 937 -44.50 -42.99 25.12
CA HIS A 937 -45.77 -43.69 25.27
C HIS A 937 -45.84 -44.40 26.64
N SER A 938 -47.04 -44.62 27.17
CA SER A 938 -47.29 -44.99 28.58
C SER A 938 -46.73 -46.33 29.06
N GLU A 939 -46.29 -47.20 28.14
CA GLU A 939 -45.68 -48.51 28.45
C GLU A 939 -44.14 -48.48 28.36
N PHE A 940 -43.56 -47.32 27.98
CA PHE A 940 -42.14 -47.13 27.67
C PHE A 940 -41.51 -46.01 28.52
N GLY A 941 -40.20 -46.12 28.75
CA GLY A 941 -39.46 -45.31 29.72
C GLY A 941 -38.02 -45.05 29.30
N GLY A 942 -37.18 -44.69 30.28
CA GLY A 942 -35.81 -44.25 30.01
C GLY A 942 -35.75 -42.87 29.37
N ARG A 943 -34.52 -42.38 29.12
CA ARG A 943 -34.35 -41.02 28.56
C ARG A 943 -34.83 -40.94 27.11
N GLN A 944 -34.73 -42.04 26.34
CA GLN A 944 -34.98 -42.06 24.90
C GLN A 944 -36.25 -42.82 24.50
N CYS A 945 -37.05 -43.34 25.45
CA CYS A 945 -38.19 -44.23 25.20
C CYS A 945 -37.78 -45.61 24.65
N ASP A 946 -36.53 -45.98 24.89
CA ASP A 946 -35.85 -47.22 24.54
C ASP A 946 -35.79 -48.23 25.70
N GLU A 947 -36.30 -47.87 26.87
CA GLU A 947 -36.51 -48.73 28.05
C GLU A 947 -38.03 -49.00 28.24
N CYS A 948 -38.41 -49.93 29.11
CA CYS A 948 -39.81 -50.08 29.53
C CYS A 948 -40.20 -49.01 30.56
N GLY A 949 -41.50 -48.67 30.61
CA GLY A 949 -42.02 -47.67 31.54
C GLY A 949 -41.99 -48.12 33.01
N GLU A 950 -42.26 -47.20 33.95
CA GLU A 950 -42.44 -47.57 35.35
C GLU A 950 -43.51 -48.66 35.49
N ASN A 951 -43.23 -49.69 36.30
CA ASN A 951 -44.07 -50.90 36.44
C ASN A 951 -44.27 -51.70 35.13
N HIS A 952 -43.31 -51.64 34.20
CA HIS A 952 -43.28 -52.49 33.01
C HIS A 952 -41.89 -53.12 32.81
N PHE A 953 -41.85 -54.34 32.25
CA PHE A 953 -40.62 -55.11 31.98
C PHE A 953 -40.63 -55.72 30.58
N GLY A 954 -39.48 -56.21 30.10
CA GLY A 954 -39.38 -57.01 28.89
C GLY A 954 -38.38 -56.46 27.87
N ASN A 955 -38.72 -56.50 26.59
CA ASN A 955 -37.85 -56.03 25.51
C ASN A 955 -38.51 -54.87 24.75
N PRO A 956 -38.03 -53.62 24.91
CA PRO A 956 -38.61 -52.42 24.30
C PRO A 956 -38.66 -52.42 22.76
N ALA A 957 -37.85 -53.25 22.09
CA ALA A 957 -37.88 -53.44 20.64
C ALA A 957 -38.84 -54.56 20.17
N LEU A 958 -39.59 -55.18 21.08
CA LEU A 958 -40.61 -56.20 20.80
C LEU A 958 -41.94 -55.86 21.48
N GLN A 959 -41.95 -55.79 22.81
CA GLN A 959 -43.10 -55.45 23.66
C GLN A 959 -42.64 -55.26 25.12
N CYS A 960 -43.14 -54.21 25.78
CA CYS A 960 -43.10 -54.05 27.24
C CYS A 960 -44.39 -54.61 27.87
N ILE A 961 -44.29 -55.16 29.08
CA ILE A 961 -45.36 -55.92 29.74
C ILE A 961 -45.53 -55.40 31.17
N SER A 962 -46.79 -55.21 31.61
CA SER A 962 -47.15 -54.79 32.97
C SER A 962 -46.58 -55.70 34.06
N CYS A 963 -46.00 -55.11 35.11
CA CYS A 963 -45.65 -55.77 36.36
C CYS A 963 -46.93 -56.10 37.17
N ASP A 964 -47.61 -57.22 36.85
CA ASP A 964 -48.86 -57.67 37.51
C ASP A 964 -48.65 -58.25 38.94
N CYS A 965 -47.70 -57.67 39.69
CA CYS A 965 -47.28 -58.05 41.03
C CYS A 965 -48.44 -58.13 42.03
N LYS A 966 -48.36 -59.07 42.98
CA LYS A 966 -49.36 -59.17 44.06
C LYS A 966 -48.96 -58.30 45.27
N PRO A 967 -49.72 -57.24 45.60
CA PRO A 967 -49.42 -56.38 46.75
C PRO A 967 -49.59 -57.13 48.09
N GLU A 968 -50.29 -58.27 48.09
CA GLU A 968 -50.37 -59.17 49.23
C GLU A 968 -49.10 -60.02 49.43
N GLY A 969 -48.13 -59.97 48.51
CA GLY A 969 -46.89 -60.79 48.51
C GLY A 969 -45.58 -60.03 48.25
N THR A 970 -45.65 -58.82 47.72
CA THR A 970 -44.49 -57.94 47.48
C THR A 970 -44.24 -56.96 48.64
N GLU A 971 -43.07 -56.32 48.62
CA GLU A 971 -42.77 -55.13 49.44
C GLU A 971 -42.99 -53.81 48.66
N ASP A 972 -42.87 -53.86 47.32
CA ASP A 972 -43.11 -52.76 46.39
C ASP A 972 -43.83 -53.30 45.12
N PRO A 973 -44.74 -52.55 44.47
CA PRO A 973 -45.43 -53.00 43.25
C PRO A 973 -44.54 -53.08 42.00
N SER A 974 -43.31 -52.53 42.04
CA SER A 974 -42.36 -52.60 40.93
C SER A 974 -41.80 -54.01 40.73
N CYS A 975 -41.47 -54.36 39.48
CA CYS A 975 -40.73 -55.57 39.13
C CYS A 975 -39.41 -55.25 38.41
N ASP A 976 -38.47 -56.20 38.44
CA ASP A 976 -37.19 -56.08 37.75
C ASP A 976 -37.38 -55.91 36.23
N ALA A 977 -36.74 -54.89 35.64
CA ALA A 977 -37.03 -54.44 34.29
C ALA A 977 -36.61 -55.43 33.18
N GLU A 978 -35.60 -56.28 33.42
CA GLU A 978 -35.13 -57.29 32.46
C GLU A 978 -35.88 -58.63 32.62
N THR A 979 -36.19 -59.03 33.86
CA THR A 979 -36.69 -60.38 34.17
C THR A 979 -38.18 -60.45 34.49
N GLY A 980 -38.80 -59.34 34.90
CA GLY A 980 -40.18 -59.29 35.39
C GLY A 980 -40.40 -59.89 36.77
N GLU A 981 -39.33 -60.15 37.53
CA GLU A 981 -39.43 -60.70 38.89
C GLU A 981 -39.77 -59.57 39.89
N CYS A 982 -40.94 -59.63 40.50
CA CYS A 982 -41.39 -58.71 41.54
C CYS A 982 -40.60 -58.88 42.84
N LEU A 983 -40.43 -57.82 43.63
CA LEU A 983 -39.70 -57.90 44.91
C LEU A 983 -40.55 -58.55 46.01
N CYS A 984 -40.43 -59.88 46.14
CA CYS A 984 -41.16 -60.66 47.14
C CYS A 984 -40.64 -60.43 48.55
N ARG A 985 -41.55 -60.30 49.52
CA ARG A 985 -41.16 -60.30 50.95
C ARG A 985 -40.61 -61.65 51.39
N VAL A 986 -39.95 -61.66 52.55
CA VAL A 986 -39.47 -62.89 53.21
C VAL A 986 -40.59 -63.95 53.31
N GLY A 987 -40.28 -65.19 52.93
CA GLY A 987 -41.22 -66.31 52.89
C GLY A 987 -42.07 -66.43 51.61
N VAL A 988 -42.07 -65.43 50.73
CA VAL A 988 -42.83 -65.42 49.45
C VAL A 988 -41.89 -65.67 48.25
N THR A 989 -42.43 -66.20 47.15
CA THR A 989 -41.68 -66.50 45.91
C THR A 989 -42.58 -66.53 44.67
N GLY A 990 -41.96 -66.68 43.50
CA GLY A 990 -42.61 -66.68 42.18
C GLY A 990 -42.60 -65.28 41.57
N ILE A 991 -42.60 -65.20 40.24
CA ILE A 991 -42.37 -63.93 39.51
C ILE A 991 -43.36 -62.80 39.84
N LEU A 992 -44.59 -63.12 40.25
CA LEU A 992 -45.59 -62.14 40.71
C LEU A 992 -45.77 -62.12 42.24
N CYS A 993 -44.89 -62.82 42.97
CA CYS A 993 -44.94 -63.05 44.42
C CYS A 993 -46.27 -63.65 44.90
N ASP A 994 -46.71 -64.71 44.22
CA ASP A 994 -48.02 -65.34 44.38
C ASP A 994 -47.97 -66.69 45.14
N LYS A 995 -46.79 -67.12 45.61
CA LYS A 995 -46.55 -68.43 46.24
C LYS A 995 -45.63 -68.31 47.45
N CYS A 996 -45.58 -69.34 48.30
CA CYS A 996 -44.63 -69.39 49.41
C CYS A 996 -43.29 -70.03 49.00
N ALA A 997 -42.20 -69.57 49.59
CA ALA A 997 -40.84 -70.00 49.29
C ALA A 997 -40.54 -71.43 49.78
N ALA A 998 -39.58 -72.10 49.14
CA ALA A 998 -39.13 -73.43 49.57
C ALA A 998 -38.49 -73.34 50.96
N GLY A 999 -38.99 -74.13 51.92
CA GLY A 999 -38.69 -73.99 53.35
C GLY A 999 -39.77 -73.27 54.15
N TYR A 1000 -40.84 -72.81 53.51
CA TYR A 1000 -42.03 -72.23 54.15
C TYR A 1000 -43.29 -73.04 53.78
N ASN A 1001 -44.35 -72.92 54.58
CA ASN A 1001 -45.61 -73.65 54.38
C ASN A 1001 -46.34 -73.16 53.11
N SER A 1002 -47.23 -73.97 52.55
CA SER A 1002 -47.86 -73.67 51.25
C SER A 1002 -49.08 -72.72 51.33
N VAL A 1003 -49.17 -71.86 52.35
CA VAL A 1003 -50.36 -71.04 52.63
C VAL A 1003 -50.07 -69.56 52.42
N PHE A 1004 -50.20 -69.11 51.18
CA PHE A 1004 -50.15 -67.68 50.84
C PHE A 1004 -51.39 -66.95 51.40
N PRO A 1005 -51.29 -65.73 51.96
CA PRO A 1005 -50.09 -64.87 52.06
C PRO A 1005 -49.22 -65.12 53.32
N ALA A 1006 -49.57 -66.06 54.19
CA ALA A 1006 -48.96 -66.22 55.52
C ALA A 1006 -47.54 -66.80 55.50
N CYS A 1007 -47.31 -67.87 54.72
CA CYS A 1007 -46.00 -68.48 54.44
C CYS A 1007 -45.07 -68.62 55.67
N GLU A 1008 -45.32 -69.60 56.54
CA GLU A 1008 -44.58 -69.80 57.82
C GLU A 1008 -43.43 -70.83 57.69
N GLU A 1009 -42.33 -70.68 58.44
CA GLU A 1009 -41.11 -71.49 58.29
C GLU A 1009 -41.24 -72.99 58.65
N CYS A 1010 -40.46 -73.83 57.95
CA CYS A 1010 -40.37 -75.28 58.13
C CYS A 1010 -39.07 -75.73 58.84
N HIS A 1011 -39.06 -76.98 59.32
CA HIS A 1011 -38.01 -77.51 60.21
C HIS A 1011 -36.61 -77.67 59.54
N PRO A 1012 -35.49 -77.33 60.23
CA PRO A 1012 -34.18 -77.14 59.58
C PRO A 1012 -33.55 -78.30 58.79
N CYS A 1013 -33.79 -79.58 59.15
CA CYS A 1013 -33.08 -80.73 58.53
C CYS A 1013 -33.26 -80.87 57.00
N THR A 1014 -34.28 -80.25 56.38
CA THR A 1014 -34.52 -80.34 54.93
C THR A 1014 -33.68 -79.35 54.10
N ALA A 1015 -33.09 -78.33 54.71
CA ALA A 1015 -32.37 -77.27 54.00
C ALA A 1015 -31.09 -77.75 53.29
N LEU A 1016 -30.35 -78.68 53.89
CA LEU A 1016 -29.09 -79.20 53.36
C LEU A 1016 -29.26 -80.04 52.07
N TRP A 1017 -30.38 -80.75 51.93
CA TRP A 1017 -30.70 -81.52 50.73
C TRP A 1017 -31.12 -80.61 49.57
N ALA A 1018 -31.93 -79.59 49.86
CA ALA A 1018 -32.52 -78.73 48.84
C ALA A 1018 -31.47 -77.95 48.03
N LYS A 1019 -30.51 -77.31 48.71
CA LYS A 1019 -29.61 -76.30 48.12
C LYS A 1019 -28.87 -76.81 46.88
N HIS A 1020 -28.15 -77.92 47.00
CA HIS A 1020 -27.30 -78.42 45.91
C HIS A 1020 -28.07 -79.14 44.79
N VAL A 1021 -29.25 -79.70 45.06
CA VAL A 1021 -30.12 -80.26 44.00
C VAL A 1021 -30.70 -79.14 43.15
N ILE A 1022 -31.15 -78.05 43.79
CA ILE A 1022 -31.68 -76.86 43.11
C ILE A 1022 -30.61 -76.22 42.21
N ASP A 1023 -29.34 -76.18 42.62
CA ASP A 1023 -28.26 -75.60 41.80
C ASP A 1023 -28.05 -76.37 40.48
N VAL A 1024 -28.02 -77.72 40.53
CA VAL A 1024 -27.93 -78.56 39.31
C VAL A 1024 -29.16 -78.41 38.42
N GLN A 1025 -30.37 -78.34 39.00
CA GLN A 1025 -31.61 -78.08 38.25
C GLN A 1025 -31.62 -76.69 37.60
N ARG A 1026 -31.08 -75.66 38.29
CA ARG A 1026 -31.00 -74.29 37.78
C ARG A 1026 -30.01 -74.21 36.60
N ALA A 1027 -28.87 -74.89 36.69
CA ALA A 1027 -27.91 -74.99 35.59
C ALA A 1027 -28.49 -75.76 34.38
N ALA A 1028 -29.19 -76.88 34.62
CA ALA A 1028 -29.86 -77.64 33.55
C ALA A 1028 -30.97 -76.83 32.86
N LYS A 1029 -31.77 -76.04 33.61
CA LYS A 1029 -32.74 -75.09 33.03
C LYS A 1029 -32.06 -74.02 32.18
N ARG A 1030 -30.96 -73.42 32.64
CA ARG A 1030 -30.19 -72.41 31.90
C ARG A 1030 -29.60 -72.97 30.60
N MET A 1031 -29.06 -74.19 30.60
CA MET A 1031 -28.64 -74.84 29.35
C MET A 1031 -29.81 -75.08 28.40
N LYS A 1032 -31.01 -75.40 28.90
CA LYS A 1032 -32.20 -75.59 28.06
C LYS A 1032 -32.64 -74.31 27.34
N THR A 1033 -32.47 -73.12 27.97
CA THR A 1033 -32.78 -71.83 27.33
C THR A 1033 -31.80 -71.40 26.23
N PHE A 1034 -30.58 -71.96 26.18
CA PHE A 1034 -29.61 -71.66 25.12
C PHE A 1034 -29.75 -72.56 23.86
N ILE A 1035 -30.63 -73.57 23.87
CA ILE A 1035 -30.89 -74.40 22.69
C ILE A 1035 -32.05 -73.78 21.88
N PRO A 1036 -31.87 -73.44 20.58
CA PRO A 1036 -32.93 -72.79 19.82
C PRO A 1036 -34.23 -73.62 19.72
N HIS A 1037 -35.35 -73.05 20.18
CA HIS A 1037 -36.69 -73.54 19.86
C HIS A 1037 -37.03 -73.16 18.41
N GLN A 1038 -36.80 -74.10 17.48
CA GLN A 1038 -36.74 -73.79 16.05
C GLN A 1038 -38.13 -73.73 15.37
N SER A 1039 -38.41 -72.60 14.72
CA SER A 1039 -39.46 -72.47 13.70
C SER A 1039 -38.93 -71.85 12.39
N ASN A 1040 -38.01 -72.53 11.70
CA ASN A 1040 -37.74 -72.29 10.27
C ASN A 1040 -37.07 -73.48 9.58
N SER A 1041 -37.34 -73.66 8.28
CA SER A 1041 -37.36 -74.96 7.59
C SER A 1041 -36.08 -75.36 6.81
N LEU A 1042 -34.90 -74.94 7.25
CA LEU A 1042 -33.66 -74.95 6.43
C LEU A 1042 -32.44 -75.70 7.04
N LEU A 1043 -32.63 -76.61 8.00
CA LEU A 1043 -31.54 -77.37 8.64
C LEU A 1043 -31.58 -78.88 8.33
N SER A 1044 -30.40 -79.47 8.17
CA SER A 1044 -30.22 -80.89 7.79
C SER A 1044 -30.67 -81.87 8.89
N GLY A 1045 -31.22 -83.01 8.47
CA GLY A 1045 -31.90 -83.97 9.36
C GLY A 1045 -31.02 -84.60 10.44
N ASP A 1046 -29.70 -84.72 10.22
CA ASP A 1046 -28.77 -85.30 11.19
C ASP A 1046 -28.54 -84.35 12.38
N TYR A 1047 -28.38 -83.05 12.11
CA TYR A 1047 -28.28 -82.00 13.13
C TYR A 1047 -29.52 -81.97 14.04
N ARG A 1048 -30.71 -82.20 13.44
CA ARG A 1048 -31.98 -82.26 14.17
C ARG A 1048 -32.09 -83.47 15.12
N GLN A 1049 -31.39 -84.57 14.85
CA GLN A 1049 -31.31 -85.69 15.80
C GLN A 1049 -30.37 -85.39 16.98
N GLN A 1050 -29.26 -84.69 16.74
CA GLN A 1050 -28.31 -84.35 17.80
C GLN A 1050 -28.92 -83.40 18.83
N ILE A 1051 -29.61 -82.34 18.36
CA ILE A 1051 -30.37 -81.41 19.22
C ILE A 1051 -31.41 -82.15 20.07
N HIS A 1052 -32.19 -83.07 19.49
CA HIS A 1052 -33.18 -83.86 20.24
C HIS A 1052 -32.56 -84.73 21.36
N ARG A 1053 -31.37 -85.31 21.14
CA ARG A 1053 -30.64 -86.08 22.17
C ARG A 1053 -30.13 -85.16 23.29
N MET A 1054 -29.72 -83.94 22.96
CA MET A 1054 -29.27 -82.94 23.94
C MET A 1054 -30.42 -82.48 24.85
N TYR A 1055 -31.58 -82.13 24.27
CA TYR A 1055 -32.81 -81.84 25.02
C TYR A 1055 -33.22 -82.99 25.94
N SER A 1056 -33.25 -84.22 25.41
CA SER A 1056 -33.65 -85.40 26.20
C SER A 1056 -32.70 -85.70 27.36
N ASN A 1057 -31.41 -85.37 27.26
CA ASN A 1057 -30.48 -85.51 28.38
C ASN A 1057 -30.72 -84.43 29.44
N LEU A 1058 -30.97 -83.18 29.04
CA LEU A 1058 -31.21 -82.06 29.97
C LEU A 1058 -32.49 -82.24 30.80
N ASP A 1059 -33.58 -82.75 30.22
CA ASP A 1059 -34.82 -82.99 30.97
C ASP A 1059 -34.66 -84.03 32.10
N ASN A 1060 -33.70 -84.95 32.00
CA ASN A 1060 -33.37 -85.86 33.11
C ASN A 1060 -32.63 -85.16 34.27
N PHE A 1061 -31.97 -84.02 34.03
CA PHE A 1061 -31.32 -83.21 35.08
C PHE A 1061 -32.25 -82.16 35.68
N VAL A 1062 -33.27 -81.69 34.95
CA VAL A 1062 -34.28 -80.76 35.48
C VAL A 1062 -35.18 -81.44 36.53
N ASN A 1063 -35.40 -82.75 36.43
CA ASN A 1063 -36.36 -83.49 37.28
C ASN A 1063 -35.70 -84.30 38.43
N LEU A 1064 -34.53 -83.87 38.92
CA LEU A 1064 -33.75 -84.63 39.92
C LEU A 1064 -34.42 -84.86 41.28
N ILE A 1065 -35.40 -84.03 41.68
CA ILE A 1065 -36.04 -84.10 43.01
C ILE A 1065 -36.84 -85.40 43.23
N GLU A 1066 -37.34 -86.05 42.17
CA GLU A 1066 -38.15 -87.29 42.28
C GLU A 1066 -37.30 -88.59 42.34
N LEU A 1067 -35.97 -88.49 42.43
CA LEU A 1067 -35.05 -89.62 42.29
C LEU A 1067 -34.25 -89.91 43.57
N SER A 1068 -34.27 -91.16 44.01
CA SER A 1068 -33.47 -91.62 45.16
C SER A 1068 -31.96 -91.57 44.86
N PRO A 1069 -31.10 -91.28 45.86
CA PRO A 1069 -29.68 -90.96 45.64
C PRO A 1069 -28.89 -91.99 44.79
N PRO A 1070 -29.08 -93.32 44.91
CA PRO A 1070 -28.40 -94.29 44.05
C PRO A 1070 -28.72 -94.14 42.55
N LYS A 1071 -29.93 -93.69 42.19
CA LYS A 1071 -30.33 -93.47 40.79
C LYS A 1071 -29.64 -92.24 40.21
N VAL A 1072 -29.46 -91.18 41.01
CA VAL A 1072 -28.77 -89.94 40.61
C VAL A 1072 -27.30 -90.22 40.27
N ILE A 1073 -26.60 -91.01 41.10
CA ILE A 1073 -25.19 -91.39 40.87
C ILE A 1073 -25.03 -92.14 39.53
N ALA A 1074 -25.95 -93.07 39.21
CA ALA A 1074 -25.92 -93.81 37.95
C ALA A 1074 -26.18 -92.93 36.71
N LEU A 1075 -27.01 -91.90 36.82
CA LEU A 1075 -27.28 -90.92 35.77
C LEU A 1075 -26.04 -90.06 35.46
N ILE A 1076 -25.38 -89.55 36.52
CA ILE A 1076 -24.17 -88.71 36.38
C ILE A 1076 -23.04 -89.49 35.69
N LEU A 1077 -22.77 -90.74 36.10
CA LEU A 1077 -21.73 -91.57 35.50
C LEU A 1077 -21.95 -91.83 33.99
N LYS A 1078 -23.22 -91.90 33.55
CA LYS A 1078 -23.57 -92.08 32.13
C LYS A 1078 -23.33 -90.82 31.29
N TYR A 1079 -23.54 -89.65 31.87
CA TYR A 1079 -23.28 -88.35 31.23
C TYR A 1079 -21.78 -88.13 30.97
N PHE A 1080 -20.93 -88.37 31.98
CA PHE A 1080 -19.46 -88.26 31.88
C PHE A 1080 -18.85 -89.09 30.73
N LEU A 1081 -19.38 -90.29 30.46
CA LEU A 1081 -18.90 -91.15 29.37
C LEU A 1081 -19.29 -90.66 27.97
N THR A 1082 -20.32 -89.82 27.86
CA THR A 1082 -20.91 -89.43 26.56
C THR A 1082 -20.27 -88.18 25.97
N HIS A 1083 -19.92 -87.18 26.79
CA HIS A 1083 -19.42 -85.89 26.31
C HIS A 1083 -18.00 -85.91 25.73
N ARG A 1084 -17.19 -86.93 26.02
CA ARG A 1084 -15.78 -87.04 25.55
C ARG A 1084 -15.61 -87.22 24.02
N LYS A 1085 -16.70 -87.23 23.25
CA LYS A 1085 -16.72 -87.26 21.77
C LYS A 1085 -17.32 -86.02 21.10
N LEU A 1086 -17.78 -85.01 21.87
CA LEU A 1086 -18.41 -83.80 21.33
C LEU A 1086 -17.45 -82.62 21.11
N LYS A 1087 -16.19 -82.74 21.56
CA LYS A 1087 -15.19 -81.66 21.52
C LYS A 1087 -14.59 -81.41 20.13
N ASP A 1088 -14.69 -82.39 19.24
CA ASP A 1088 -13.88 -82.46 18.01
C ASP A 1088 -14.69 -82.26 16.72
N THR A 1089 -15.96 -81.82 16.81
CA THR A 1089 -16.94 -81.87 15.69
C THR A 1089 -17.76 -80.60 15.45
N ILE A 1090 -17.43 -79.48 16.09
CA ILE A 1090 -18.10 -78.18 15.85
C ILE A 1090 -17.10 -77.16 15.25
N ASP A 1091 -17.12 -77.04 13.93
CA ASP A 1091 -16.56 -75.90 13.18
C ASP A 1091 -17.55 -75.52 12.07
N LEU A 1092 -18.29 -74.43 12.28
CA LEU A 1092 -19.26 -73.89 11.32
C LEU A 1092 -19.27 -72.35 11.37
N LYS A 1093 -18.61 -71.74 10.39
CA LYS A 1093 -18.85 -70.33 10.03
C LYS A 1093 -20.27 -70.17 9.50
N ILE A 1094 -21.18 -69.57 10.29
CA ILE A 1094 -22.30 -68.68 9.90
C ILE A 1094 -23.12 -68.36 11.17
N ILE A 1095 -22.80 -67.23 11.79
CA ILE A 1095 -23.60 -66.34 12.69
C ILE A 1095 -22.61 -65.32 13.27
N LEU A 1096 -23.07 -64.10 13.61
CA LEU A 1096 -22.21 -62.92 13.77
C LEU A 1096 -21.74 -62.62 15.22
N ILE A 1097 -21.96 -63.54 16.16
CA ILE A 1097 -21.41 -63.48 17.53
C ILE A 1097 -20.89 -64.87 17.91
N ASP A 1098 -19.63 -64.96 18.35
CA ASP A 1098 -19.05 -66.21 18.83
C ASP A 1098 -19.46 -66.49 20.29
N LEU A 1099 -20.51 -67.29 20.46
CA LEU A 1099 -21.00 -67.76 21.77
C LEU A 1099 -20.24 -68.99 22.30
N SER A 1100 -19.26 -69.52 21.56
CA SER A 1100 -18.49 -70.70 21.96
C SER A 1100 -17.80 -70.55 23.33
N PRO A 1101 -17.21 -69.39 23.71
CA PRO A 1101 -16.56 -69.25 25.01
C PRO A 1101 -17.53 -69.42 26.19
N LEU A 1102 -18.73 -68.83 26.08
CA LEU A 1102 -19.79 -68.93 27.10
C LEU A 1102 -20.34 -70.35 27.21
N LEU A 1103 -20.64 -71.00 26.08
CA LEU A 1103 -21.16 -72.37 26.07
C LEU A 1103 -20.15 -73.39 26.63
N ASN A 1104 -18.86 -73.23 26.31
CA ASN A 1104 -17.80 -74.05 26.88
C ASN A 1104 -17.64 -73.81 28.39
N THR A 1105 -17.70 -72.54 28.83
CA THR A 1105 -17.59 -72.20 30.27
C THR A 1105 -18.73 -72.82 31.09
N GLU A 1106 -19.97 -72.76 30.62
CA GLU A 1106 -21.11 -73.40 31.30
C GLU A 1106 -21.03 -74.94 31.27
N MET A 1107 -20.48 -75.54 30.21
CA MET A 1107 -20.20 -76.98 30.18
C MET A 1107 -19.15 -77.38 31.22
N ASP A 1108 -18.06 -76.62 31.36
CA ASP A 1108 -17.04 -76.89 32.37
C ASP A 1108 -17.54 -76.60 33.80
N ASN A 1109 -18.45 -75.63 33.99
CA ASN A 1109 -19.15 -75.38 35.26
C ASN A 1109 -20.02 -76.58 35.69
N ILE A 1110 -20.91 -77.09 34.82
CA ILE A 1110 -21.72 -78.29 35.15
C ILE A 1110 -20.83 -79.52 35.38
N HIS A 1111 -19.75 -79.67 34.60
CA HIS A 1111 -18.78 -80.76 34.77
C HIS A 1111 -18.06 -80.68 36.13
N LEU A 1112 -17.72 -79.47 36.58
CA LEU A 1112 -17.14 -79.21 37.90
C LEU A 1112 -18.14 -79.48 39.03
N ASP A 1113 -19.38 -79.02 38.92
CA ASP A 1113 -20.38 -79.15 39.98
C ASP A 1113 -20.92 -80.57 40.12
N CYS A 1114 -21.13 -81.28 39.00
CA CYS A 1114 -21.42 -82.73 39.05
C CYS A 1114 -20.25 -83.52 39.66
N LYS A 1115 -19.00 -83.05 39.54
CA LYS A 1115 -17.82 -83.65 40.17
C LYS A 1115 -17.76 -83.36 41.67
N LYS A 1116 -18.09 -82.15 42.12
CA LYS A 1116 -18.30 -81.82 43.55
C LYS A 1116 -19.36 -82.73 44.15
N LEU A 1117 -20.54 -82.81 43.52
CA LEU A 1117 -21.66 -83.63 43.98
C LEU A 1117 -21.27 -85.13 44.07
N LEU A 1118 -20.51 -85.65 43.10
CA LEU A 1118 -20.05 -87.04 43.08
C LEU A 1118 -18.95 -87.34 44.14
N ASN A 1119 -18.14 -86.36 44.54
CA ASN A 1119 -17.18 -86.52 45.63
C ASN A 1119 -17.91 -86.51 46.99
N ASN A 1120 -18.77 -85.52 47.23
CA ASN A 1120 -19.56 -85.40 48.46
C ASN A 1120 -20.50 -86.60 48.70
N LEU A 1121 -20.87 -87.35 47.66
CA LEU A 1121 -21.65 -88.59 47.75
C LEU A 1121 -20.80 -89.86 47.93
N LYS A 1122 -19.46 -89.78 47.89
CA LYS A 1122 -18.54 -90.89 48.10
C LYS A 1122 -17.85 -90.86 49.46
N GLU A 1123 -17.69 -89.69 50.05
CA GLU A 1123 -16.99 -89.51 51.31
C GLU A 1123 -17.93 -89.74 52.51
N LYS A 1124 -17.82 -90.94 53.10
CA LYS A 1124 -18.19 -91.20 54.51
C LYS A 1124 -16.93 -91.66 55.27
N PRO A 1125 -16.85 -91.41 56.58
CA PRO A 1125 -15.76 -90.53 57.05
C PRO A 1125 -14.67 -91.23 57.86
N THR A 1126 -13.44 -90.73 57.72
CA THR A 1126 -12.28 -90.91 58.61
C THR A 1126 -11.35 -89.72 58.43
N GLU A 1127 -10.75 -89.23 59.52
CA GLU A 1127 -9.81 -88.09 59.58
C GLU A 1127 -10.51 -86.72 59.30
N ASP A 1128 -10.50 -85.71 60.17
CA ASP A 1128 -9.81 -85.53 61.47
C ASP A 1128 -10.74 -84.97 62.58
N LEU A 1129 -10.27 -85.07 63.83
CA LEU A 1129 -10.91 -84.54 65.04
C LEU A 1129 -10.36 -83.13 65.37
N ASP A 1130 -11.25 -82.21 65.77
CA ASP A 1130 -11.10 -81.28 66.92
C ASP A 1130 -12.00 -80.03 66.79
N GLN A 1131 -13.29 -80.18 67.11
CA GLN A 1131 -14.16 -79.09 67.61
C GLN A 1131 -15.48 -79.66 68.18
N GLU A 1132 -15.66 -79.56 69.51
CA GLU A 1132 -16.86 -80.01 70.21
C GLU A 1132 -17.95 -78.92 70.22
N GLU A 1133 -18.76 -78.80 69.15
CA GLU A 1133 -20.05 -78.09 69.25
C GLU A 1133 -21.16 -78.54 68.27
N ASP A 1134 -20.86 -79.37 67.26
CA ASP A 1134 -21.80 -79.69 66.15
C ASP A 1134 -22.47 -81.10 66.20
N LEU A 1135 -22.36 -81.81 67.34
CA LEU A 1135 -22.67 -83.25 67.41
C LEU A 1135 -24.17 -83.61 67.48
N GLU A 1136 -25.04 -82.78 68.06
CA GLU A 1136 -26.47 -83.13 68.20
C GLU A 1136 -27.26 -82.97 66.88
N GLY A 1137 -27.01 -81.91 66.11
CA GLY A 1137 -27.74 -81.66 64.85
C GLY A 1137 -27.53 -82.76 63.80
N THR A 1138 -26.27 -83.20 63.66
CA THR A 1138 -25.86 -84.20 62.67
C THR A 1138 -26.50 -85.58 62.94
N MET A 1139 -26.65 -85.98 64.21
CA MET A 1139 -27.29 -87.26 64.56
C MET A 1139 -28.81 -87.26 64.35
N MET A 1140 -29.50 -86.13 64.51
CA MET A 1140 -30.95 -86.05 64.29
C MET A 1140 -31.32 -86.22 62.81
N CYS A 1141 -30.65 -85.53 61.88
CA CYS A 1141 -31.03 -85.60 60.47
C CYS A 1141 -30.76 -86.98 59.84
N THR A 1142 -29.77 -87.76 60.33
CA THR A 1142 -29.63 -89.18 59.95
C THR A 1142 -30.80 -90.04 60.45
N ALA A 1143 -31.22 -89.86 61.71
CA ALA A 1143 -32.34 -90.61 62.29
C ALA A 1143 -33.70 -90.26 61.67
N TYR A 1144 -33.81 -89.13 60.96
CA TYR A 1144 -34.98 -88.76 60.17
C TYR A 1144 -35.03 -89.52 58.83
N TYR A 1145 -33.90 -89.62 58.12
CA TYR A 1145 -33.84 -90.30 56.82
C TYR A 1145 -33.75 -91.83 56.90
N ASP A 1146 -33.31 -92.41 58.02
CA ASP A 1146 -33.41 -93.86 58.29
C ASP A 1146 -34.82 -94.29 58.79
N ARG A 1147 -35.81 -93.38 58.76
CA ARG A 1147 -37.21 -93.61 59.22
C ARG A 1147 -38.30 -93.34 58.18
N GLN A 1148 -37.95 -92.97 56.94
CA GLN A 1148 -38.86 -92.88 55.79
C GLN A 1148 -38.53 -93.93 54.73
#